data_AF-A0A955F2L5-F1
#
_entry.id   AF-A0A955F2L5-F1
#
_cell.length_a   1.000
_cell.length_b   1.000
_cell.length_c   1.000
_cell.angle_alpha   90.00
_cell.angle_beta   90.00
_cell.angle_gamma   90.00
#
_symmetry.space_group_name_H-M   'P 1'
#
loop_
_entity.id
_entity.type
_entity.pdbx_description
1 polymer ?
#
loop_
_entity_poly.entity_id
_entity_poly.type
_entity_poly.pdbx_seq_one_letter_code
_entity_poly.pdbx_strand_id
1 'polypeptide(L)'
;PPAPFLTRLGGQVANVQDQQGPDGHEYGGLYRSADGGESWERINSVNPRPMYFSQVRVDPADENHIWVLGVSTQYSSDRGKTFDNNRSRGVHADGHALWINPNDGNHLIHGCDGGLYVSRNRGRAWDHLNHVAIGQFYHVAVDATRGYRVYGGLQDNGTWGGPSFSRDQNGPINQDWLRIGGGDGFVCRVDRHDPDLIYYESQNGGTGRRHLKSGETGFIRPGTGRGRDRNQFRFNWRTPFVLSHHNSKIYYVAGNRVFRSLDRGTGLRAISPEIPLTKRGSATALAESSIDPDQLWVGTDDGALWMTSDGGKEWTSLMQAPAAPAAPEVVAPTEAAMSGPRIAERDDDEARPLHEIIPGPFWVAAVVPSRFDRARAYVALDGHRSNRDEAFVYRSDDAGKTWRTLSSSLPEGCGSARTLVEDDHNENVLWLGTEFFAFLSIDRGTTWTKINGNLPTVAVHAFAQSPACQEVVAATHGRSLWILDATPLRQMNAEVLAADYWLFRPDTAIVWKREARRGDGLRRFVGDNPSTGATFHYTLGKDASEVRLQIRELDGTVLIPLDGETKAGLHRIVWDLRRVVPDEPGARSRRQRMARVGPGTYEVALVVDGRSTRQRFEVKIDPEQTDASFIAFEDEEDEREADFEEQSDDREAVIIY
;
A
#
# COMPACT_ATOMS: atom_id res chain seq x y z
N PRO A 1 -7.97 -13.68 40.56
CA PRO A 1 -7.05 -14.10 39.46
C PRO A 1 -6.17 -12.92 39.01
N PRO A 2 -4.88 -13.10 38.66
CA PRO A 2 -3.93 -12.00 38.49
C PRO A 2 -4.09 -11.18 37.19
N ALA A 3 -5.20 -11.32 36.45
CA ALA A 3 -5.52 -10.49 35.29
C ALA A 3 -7.03 -10.53 35.00
N PRO A 4 -7.85 -9.62 35.57
CA PRO A 4 -9.30 -9.59 35.35
C PRO A 4 -9.71 -9.19 33.91
N PHE A 5 -8.75 -8.77 33.07
CA PHE A 5 -8.97 -8.26 31.71
C PHE A 5 -8.41 -9.18 30.61
N LEU A 6 -8.41 -10.50 30.82
CA LEU A 6 -8.05 -11.45 29.76
C LEU A 6 -9.26 -11.72 28.85
N THR A 7 -9.00 -11.87 27.55
CA THR A 7 -10.02 -12.19 26.52
C THR A 7 -10.76 -13.51 26.74
N ARG A 8 -10.30 -14.39 27.64
CA ARG A 8 -10.86 -15.75 27.84
C ARG A 8 -11.08 -16.16 29.30
N LEU A 9 -10.91 -15.27 30.28
CA LEU A 9 -11.17 -15.59 31.69
C LEU A 9 -12.04 -14.49 32.33
N GLY A 10 -13.33 -14.79 32.48
CA GLY A 10 -14.24 -14.21 33.47
C GLY A 10 -14.71 -12.77 33.28
N GLY A 11 -13.99 -11.90 32.57
CA GLY A 11 -14.29 -10.45 32.53
C GLY A 11 -15.44 -10.00 31.62
N GLN A 12 -15.73 -10.76 30.56
CA GLN A 12 -16.27 -10.15 29.33
C GLN A 12 -17.33 -11.00 28.63
N VAL A 13 -17.73 -12.12 29.25
CA VAL A 13 -18.66 -13.10 28.68
C VAL A 13 -20.09 -12.74 29.07
N ALA A 14 -21.04 -12.87 28.15
CA ALA A 14 -22.46 -12.66 28.43
C ALA A 14 -23.04 -13.74 29.35
N ASN A 15 -24.02 -13.37 30.17
CA ASN A 15 -24.90 -14.29 30.93
C ASN A 15 -24.19 -15.17 31.99
N VAL A 16 -23.06 -14.73 32.54
CA VAL A 16 -22.31 -15.45 33.59
C VAL A 16 -22.18 -14.65 34.88
N GLN A 17 -22.94 -13.57 35.05
CA GLN A 17 -22.90 -12.70 36.23
C GLN A 17 -23.07 -13.46 37.55
N ASP A 18 -23.90 -14.51 37.56
CA ASP A 18 -24.16 -15.33 38.74
C ASP A 18 -23.03 -16.35 39.05
N GLN A 19 -22.09 -16.53 38.11
CA GLN A 19 -20.96 -17.46 38.23
C GLN A 19 -19.68 -16.78 38.73
N GLN A 20 -19.67 -15.44 38.82
CA GLN A 20 -18.46 -14.66 39.17
C GLN A 20 -18.32 -14.41 40.67
N GLY A 21 -19.28 -14.87 41.48
CA GLY A 21 -19.29 -14.67 42.94
C GLY A 21 -19.55 -13.21 43.37
N PRO A 22 -19.40 -12.92 44.67
CA PRO A 22 -19.69 -11.59 45.25
C PRO A 22 -18.86 -10.45 44.63
N ASP A 23 -17.63 -10.74 44.25
CA ASP A 23 -16.71 -9.78 43.60
C ASP A 23 -16.90 -9.71 42.08
N GLY A 24 -18.03 -10.23 41.57
CA GLY A 24 -18.36 -10.27 40.15
C GLY A 24 -18.36 -8.90 39.46
N HIS A 25 -18.54 -7.83 40.22
CA HIS A 25 -18.51 -6.45 39.74
C HIS A 25 -17.11 -5.98 39.32
N GLU A 26 -16.03 -6.55 39.89
CA GLU A 26 -14.64 -6.22 39.52
C GLU A 26 -14.31 -6.60 38.06
N TYR A 27 -15.10 -7.51 37.50
CA TYR A 27 -14.99 -7.95 36.11
C TYR A 27 -15.72 -7.01 35.14
N GLY A 28 -16.45 -6.00 35.63
CA GLY A 28 -17.28 -5.11 34.81
C GLY A 28 -18.62 -5.74 34.43
N GLY A 29 -19.27 -5.23 33.38
CA GLY A 29 -20.56 -5.74 32.90
C GLY A 29 -21.50 -4.65 32.41
N LEU A 30 -22.74 -5.02 32.16
CA LEU A 30 -23.82 -4.11 31.81
C LEU A 30 -24.62 -3.73 33.06
N TYR A 31 -24.78 -2.43 33.27
CA TYR A 31 -25.53 -1.86 34.37
C TYR A 31 -26.69 -1.02 33.85
N ARG A 32 -27.80 -1.00 34.57
CA ARG A 32 -28.99 -0.22 34.24
C ARG A 32 -29.43 0.60 35.44
N SER A 33 -29.79 1.84 35.19
CA SER A 33 -30.52 2.70 36.11
C SER A 33 -31.97 2.84 35.63
N ALA A 34 -32.91 2.91 36.59
CA ALA A 34 -34.33 3.20 36.32
C ALA A 34 -34.76 4.58 36.86
N ASP A 35 -33.84 5.31 37.50
CA ASP A 35 -34.08 6.54 38.26
C ASP A 35 -33.22 7.71 37.77
N GLY A 36 -32.76 7.68 36.52
CA GLY A 36 -31.96 8.75 35.95
C GLY A 36 -30.50 8.78 36.42
N GLY A 37 -30.03 7.71 37.07
CA GLY A 37 -28.65 7.49 37.45
C GLY A 37 -28.39 7.56 38.96
N GLU A 38 -29.42 7.70 39.79
CA GLU A 38 -29.30 7.70 41.26
C GLU A 38 -28.90 6.32 41.79
N SER A 39 -29.41 5.24 41.19
CA SER A 39 -29.03 3.87 41.50
C SER A 39 -28.78 3.04 40.23
N TRP A 40 -27.90 2.05 40.35
CA TRP A 40 -27.51 1.16 39.25
C TRP A 40 -27.59 -0.29 39.69
N GLU A 41 -28.25 -1.11 38.87
CA GLU A 41 -28.29 -2.56 39.00
C GLU A 41 -27.42 -3.18 37.91
N ARG A 42 -26.57 -4.14 38.28
CA ARG A 42 -25.84 -4.96 37.31
C ARG A 42 -26.80 -5.99 36.72
N ILE A 43 -27.09 -5.87 35.43
CA ILE A 43 -28.08 -6.72 34.75
C ILE A 43 -27.46 -7.85 33.92
N ASN A 44 -26.18 -7.74 33.55
CA ASN A 44 -25.46 -8.81 32.84
C ASN A 44 -23.94 -8.66 32.97
N SER A 45 -23.20 -9.75 32.77
CA SER A 45 -21.73 -9.75 32.75
C SER A 45 -21.10 -9.37 31.40
N VAL A 46 -21.91 -9.14 30.35
CA VAL A 46 -21.40 -8.81 29.01
C VAL A 46 -20.57 -7.53 29.01
N ASN A 47 -19.33 -7.62 28.55
CA ASN A 47 -18.41 -6.48 28.43
C ASN A 47 -17.26 -6.83 27.47
N PRO A 48 -17.51 -6.96 26.16
CA PRO A 48 -16.65 -7.70 25.25
C PRO A 48 -15.22 -7.16 25.13
N ARG A 49 -14.98 -5.84 25.28
CA ARG A 49 -13.64 -5.22 25.30
C ARG A 49 -13.71 -3.72 25.71
N PRO A 50 -13.80 -3.37 27.01
CA PRO A 50 -14.20 -2.03 27.48
C PRO A 50 -13.30 -0.87 27.06
N MET A 51 -12.00 -1.10 26.91
CA MET A 51 -11.05 -0.08 26.47
C MET A 51 -11.07 0.19 24.95
N TYR A 52 -11.86 -0.56 24.17
CA TYR A 52 -11.78 -0.53 22.70
C TYR A 52 -13.15 -0.42 22.01
N PHE A 53 -14.15 -1.21 22.42
CA PHE A 53 -15.53 -1.13 21.88
C PHE A 53 -16.57 -1.01 23.01
N SER A 54 -17.07 -2.13 23.55
CA SER A 54 -18.12 -2.27 24.59
C SER A 54 -19.21 -1.18 24.58
N GLN A 55 -19.61 -0.72 23.40
CA GLN A 55 -20.55 0.38 23.30
C GLN A 55 -21.98 -0.16 23.39
N VAL A 56 -22.75 0.32 24.36
CA VAL A 56 -24.17 -0.02 24.51
C VAL A 56 -24.99 0.82 23.53
N ARG A 57 -25.94 0.19 22.85
CA ARG A 57 -26.93 0.82 21.97
C ARG A 57 -28.31 0.27 22.27
N VAL A 58 -29.23 1.14 22.63
CA VAL A 58 -30.63 0.79 22.90
C VAL A 58 -31.46 1.23 21.70
N ASP A 59 -32.39 0.40 21.25
CA ASP A 59 -33.35 0.80 20.23
C ASP A 59 -34.26 1.91 20.78
N PRO A 60 -34.23 3.12 20.19
CA PRO A 60 -35.03 4.25 20.65
C PRO A 60 -36.54 4.03 20.50
N ALA A 61 -36.98 3.10 19.64
CA ALA A 61 -38.39 2.78 19.44
C ALA A 61 -38.87 1.63 20.35
N ASP A 62 -37.97 0.82 20.90
CA ASP A 62 -38.30 -0.33 21.75
C ASP A 62 -37.13 -0.71 22.69
N GLU A 63 -37.22 -0.28 23.95
CA GLU A 63 -36.18 -0.49 24.96
C GLU A 63 -35.84 -1.96 25.27
N ASN A 64 -36.65 -2.92 24.81
CA ASN A 64 -36.32 -4.34 24.96
C ASN A 64 -35.08 -4.73 24.16
N HIS A 65 -34.76 -3.99 23.10
CA HIS A 65 -33.70 -4.33 22.17
C HIS A 65 -32.43 -3.55 22.45
N ILE A 66 -31.38 -4.28 22.80
CA ILE A 66 -30.08 -3.72 23.18
C ILE A 66 -28.98 -4.44 22.41
N TRP A 67 -28.02 -3.68 21.91
CA TRP A 67 -26.77 -4.19 21.35
C TRP A 67 -25.60 -3.74 22.22
N VAL A 68 -24.62 -4.62 22.38
CA VAL A 68 -23.32 -4.28 22.97
C VAL A 68 -22.25 -4.61 21.94
N LEU A 69 -21.58 -3.57 21.43
CA LEU A 69 -20.60 -3.72 20.36
C LEU A 69 -19.29 -4.31 20.90
N GLY A 70 -18.60 -5.11 20.08
CA GLY A 70 -17.36 -5.77 20.44
C GLY A 70 -16.79 -6.59 19.28
N VAL A 71 -15.84 -7.48 19.58
CA VAL A 71 -15.28 -8.43 18.59
C VAL A 71 -16.40 -9.19 17.88
N SER A 72 -17.44 -9.57 18.62
CA SER A 72 -18.75 -9.90 18.06
C SER A 72 -19.79 -9.06 18.76
N THR A 73 -20.62 -8.37 17.99
CA THR A 73 -21.75 -7.61 18.55
C THR A 73 -22.71 -8.56 19.26
N GLN A 74 -23.07 -8.21 20.49
CA GLN A 74 -24.01 -8.93 21.34
C GLN A 74 -25.38 -8.28 21.20
N TYR A 75 -26.45 -9.06 21.25
CA TYR A 75 -27.82 -8.62 21.10
C TYR A 75 -28.71 -9.20 22.21
N SER A 76 -29.62 -8.38 22.71
CA SER A 76 -30.67 -8.73 23.67
C SER A 76 -32.03 -8.27 23.12
N SER A 77 -33.08 -9.01 23.47
CA SER A 77 -34.49 -8.63 23.25
C SER A 77 -35.30 -8.60 24.55
N ASP A 78 -34.63 -8.55 25.70
CA ASP A 78 -35.22 -8.59 27.04
C ASP A 78 -34.63 -7.54 27.98
N ARG A 79 -34.27 -6.38 27.43
CA ARG A 79 -33.69 -5.23 28.15
C ARG A 79 -32.32 -5.53 28.75
N GLY A 80 -31.54 -6.37 28.09
CA GLY A 80 -30.17 -6.69 28.48
C GLY A 80 -30.04 -7.77 29.55
N LYS A 81 -31.11 -8.53 29.86
CA LYS A 81 -31.03 -9.64 30.83
C LYS A 81 -30.30 -10.83 30.24
N THR A 82 -30.59 -11.17 28.98
CA THR A 82 -29.90 -12.21 28.22
C THR A 82 -29.34 -11.67 26.91
N PHE A 83 -28.15 -12.17 26.53
CA PHE A 83 -27.49 -11.82 25.28
C PHE A 83 -27.10 -13.05 24.45
N ASP A 84 -27.15 -12.89 23.13
CA ASP A 84 -26.53 -13.79 22.15
C ASP A 84 -25.77 -12.98 21.07
N ASN A 85 -25.15 -13.65 20.11
CA ASN A 85 -24.48 -13.01 18.96
C ASN A 85 -25.14 -13.36 17.61
N ASN A 86 -26.39 -13.83 17.61
CA ASN A 86 -27.09 -14.29 16.40
C ASN A 86 -27.36 -13.15 15.41
N ARG A 87 -27.36 -11.90 15.87
CA ARG A 87 -27.51 -10.70 15.03
C ARG A 87 -26.22 -10.18 14.40
N SER A 88 -25.11 -10.90 14.56
CA SER A 88 -23.80 -10.50 14.03
C SER A 88 -23.31 -11.42 12.90
N ARG A 89 -24.13 -12.40 12.50
CA ARG A 89 -23.79 -13.33 11.42
C ARG A 89 -23.64 -12.57 10.09
N GLY A 90 -22.54 -12.80 9.40
CA GLY A 90 -22.23 -12.14 8.12
C GLY A 90 -21.69 -10.71 8.26
N VAL A 91 -21.45 -10.23 9.48
CA VAL A 91 -20.79 -8.95 9.76
C VAL A 91 -19.36 -9.23 10.18
N HIS A 92 -18.42 -8.40 9.74
CA HIS A 92 -17.04 -8.47 10.20
C HIS A 92 -16.94 -8.19 11.71
N ALA A 93 -15.89 -8.72 12.34
CA ALA A 93 -15.60 -8.47 13.74
C ALA A 93 -15.35 -6.97 14.02
N ASP A 94 -15.29 -6.64 15.31
CA ASP A 94 -14.81 -5.34 15.80
C ASP A 94 -15.78 -4.17 15.52
N GLY A 95 -16.97 -4.27 16.11
CA GLY A 95 -18.02 -3.24 16.01
C GLY A 95 -17.67 -1.95 16.74
N HIS A 96 -17.44 -0.87 16.00
CA HIS A 96 -17.12 0.46 16.52
C HIS A 96 -18.33 1.39 16.59
N ALA A 97 -19.29 1.22 15.69
CA ALA A 97 -20.45 2.07 15.60
C ALA A 97 -21.70 1.28 15.21
N LEU A 98 -22.83 1.64 15.80
CA LEU A 98 -24.14 1.16 15.38
C LEU A 98 -25.13 2.31 15.51
N TRP A 99 -25.74 2.66 14.39
CA TRP A 99 -26.87 3.57 14.29
C TRP A 99 -28.16 2.77 14.16
N ILE A 100 -29.17 3.17 14.92
CA ILE A 100 -30.50 2.57 14.92
C ILE A 100 -31.47 3.68 14.49
N ASN A 101 -32.28 3.42 13.47
CA ASN A 101 -33.26 4.39 13.01
C ASN A 101 -34.29 4.68 14.12
N PRO A 102 -34.45 5.96 14.55
CA PRO A 102 -35.35 6.32 15.64
C PRO A 102 -36.83 5.99 15.39
N ASN A 103 -37.21 5.84 14.12
CA ASN A 103 -38.59 5.59 13.71
C ASN A 103 -38.82 4.12 13.28
N ASP A 104 -37.77 3.29 13.18
CA ASP A 104 -37.88 1.89 12.78
C ASP A 104 -36.66 1.07 13.23
N GLY A 105 -36.78 0.37 14.36
CA GLY A 105 -35.72 -0.48 14.90
C GLY A 105 -35.29 -1.65 14.00
N ASN A 106 -35.96 -1.89 12.86
CA ASN A 106 -35.48 -2.85 11.87
C ASN A 106 -34.34 -2.30 11.00
N HIS A 107 -34.23 -0.98 10.87
CA HIS A 107 -33.24 -0.32 10.04
C HIS A 107 -32.00 0.07 10.87
N LEU A 108 -30.88 -0.61 10.59
CA LEU A 108 -29.62 -0.48 11.30
C LEU A 108 -28.47 -0.18 10.32
N ILE A 109 -27.49 0.60 10.76
CA ILE A 109 -26.20 0.76 10.08
C ILE A 109 -25.10 0.44 11.08
N HIS A 110 -24.26 -0.56 10.78
CA HIS A 110 -23.17 -1.02 11.62
C HIS A 110 -21.82 -0.73 10.96
N GLY A 111 -20.94 -0.05 11.68
CA GLY A 111 -19.56 0.22 11.28
C GLY A 111 -18.59 -0.63 12.11
N CYS A 112 -17.73 -1.38 11.43
CA CYS A 112 -16.68 -2.20 12.01
C CYS A 112 -15.44 -2.22 11.12
N ASP A 113 -14.41 -2.97 11.50
CA ASP A 113 -13.14 -3.00 10.76
C ASP A 113 -13.27 -3.57 9.33
N GLY A 114 -14.36 -4.30 9.04
CA GLY A 114 -14.72 -4.73 7.69
C GLY A 114 -15.52 -3.69 6.87
N GLY A 115 -15.74 -2.49 7.41
CA GLY A 115 -16.49 -1.41 6.77
C GLY A 115 -17.93 -1.26 7.26
N LEU A 116 -18.86 -1.00 6.33
CA LEU A 116 -20.24 -0.62 6.63
C LEU A 116 -21.23 -1.72 6.26
N TYR A 117 -22.16 -2.00 7.17
CA TYR A 117 -23.21 -3.00 7.00
C TYR A 117 -24.58 -2.39 7.28
N VAL A 118 -25.59 -2.74 6.48
CA VAL A 118 -26.98 -2.28 6.65
C VAL A 118 -27.89 -3.45 6.91
N SER A 119 -28.80 -3.31 7.88
CA SER A 119 -29.90 -4.27 8.08
C SER A 119 -31.24 -3.59 7.93
N ARG A 120 -32.22 -4.31 7.38
CA ARG A 120 -33.65 -3.91 7.33
C ARG A 120 -34.55 -4.88 8.09
N ASN A 121 -33.97 -5.72 8.95
CA ASN A 121 -34.70 -6.72 9.75
C ASN A 121 -34.09 -6.87 11.14
N ARG A 122 -33.62 -5.77 11.72
CA ARG A 122 -33.08 -5.70 13.10
C ARG A 122 -31.84 -6.57 13.29
N GLY A 123 -30.99 -6.65 12.26
CA GLY A 123 -29.71 -7.36 12.30
C GLY A 123 -29.83 -8.87 12.12
N ARG A 124 -30.98 -9.42 11.68
CA ARG A 124 -31.05 -10.86 11.34
C ARG A 124 -30.27 -11.19 10.07
N ALA A 125 -30.24 -10.24 9.14
CA ALA A 125 -29.42 -10.28 7.95
C ALA A 125 -28.82 -8.89 7.69
N TRP A 126 -27.67 -8.90 7.03
CA TRP A 126 -26.89 -7.71 6.75
C TRP A 126 -26.52 -7.65 5.28
N ASP A 127 -26.54 -6.44 4.75
CA ASP A 127 -25.98 -6.09 3.46
C ASP A 127 -24.64 -5.39 3.68
N HIS A 128 -23.56 -5.92 3.10
CA HIS A 128 -22.24 -5.31 3.18
C HIS A 128 -22.10 -4.25 2.09
N LEU A 129 -21.90 -2.99 2.50
CA LEU A 129 -21.74 -1.86 1.59
C LEU A 129 -20.30 -1.78 1.04
N ASN A 130 -19.88 -2.82 0.31
CA ASN A 130 -18.51 -2.96 -0.20
C ASN A 130 -18.25 -2.18 -1.51
N HIS A 131 -18.64 -0.90 -1.54
CA HIS A 131 -18.49 -0.01 -2.70
C HIS A 131 -17.73 1.28 -2.37
N VAL A 132 -16.97 1.28 -1.28
CA VAL A 132 -16.12 2.41 -0.86
C VAL A 132 -14.68 1.94 -0.65
N ALA A 133 -13.73 2.67 -1.23
CA ALA A 133 -12.30 2.38 -1.12
C ALA A 133 -11.71 2.93 0.19
N ILE A 134 -11.93 2.21 1.30
CA ILE A 134 -11.47 2.58 2.65
C ILE A 134 -10.46 1.59 3.25
N GLY A 135 -9.85 0.76 2.41
CA GLY A 135 -8.88 -0.24 2.85
C GLY A 135 -7.68 0.40 3.54
N GLN A 136 -7.27 -0.19 4.66
CA GLN A 136 -6.12 0.23 5.46
C GLN A 136 -4.94 -0.69 5.18
N PHE A 137 -4.10 -0.33 4.21
CA PHE A 137 -2.96 -1.16 3.82
C PHE A 137 -1.72 -0.82 4.66
N TYR A 138 -1.11 -1.84 5.27
CA TYR A 138 0.19 -1.74 5.94
C TYR A 138 1.38 -1.95 5.00
N HIS A 139 1.15 -2.56 3.83
CA HIS A 139 2.19 -2.87 2.86
C HIS A 139 1.56 -3.13 1.48
N VAL A 140 2.35 -2.91 0.41
CA VAL A 140 2.03 -3.32 -0.96
C VAL A 140 3.21 -4.01 -1.63
N ALA A 141 2.93 -4.97 -2.51
CA ALA A 141 3.89 -5.61 -3.42
C ALA A 141 3.22 -5.80 -4.79
N VAL A 142 4.03 -5.91 -5.84
CA VAL A 142 3.58 -6.22 -7.20
C VAL A 142 4.37 -7.38 -7.76
N ASP A 143 3.79 -8.11 -8.71
CA ASP A 143 4.58 -9.05 -9.53
C ASP A 143 5.33 -8.33 -10.66
N ALA A 144 6.20 -9.06 -11.35
CA ALA A 144 7.14 -8.51 -12.33
C ALA A 144 6.60 -8.51 -13.78
N THR A 145 5.30 -8.67 -14.00
CA THR A 145 4.71 -8.74 -15.34
C THR A 145 4.17 -7.38 -15.81
N ARG A 146 3.91 -7.22 -17.12
CA ARG A 146 3.26 -6.02 -17.67
C ARG A 146 1.80 -5.87 -17.23
N GLY A 147 1.12 -7.00 -17.03
CA GLY A 147 -0.23 -7.11 -16.49
C GLY A 147 -0.24 -7.39 -14.99
N TYR A 148 0.66 -6.75 -14.23
CA TYR A 148 0.95 -7.16 -12.85
C TYR A 148 -0.28 -7.13 -11.96
N ARG A 149 -0.29 -8.04 -11.00
CA ARG A 149 -1.18 -8.04 -9.85
C ARG A 149 -0.54 -7.26 -8.72
N VAL A 150 -1.39 -6.57 -7.98
CA VAL A 150 -1.07 -5.86 -6.75
C VAL A 150 -1.49 -6.73 -5.58
N TYR A 151 -0.60 -6.85 -4.59
CA TYR A 151 -0.84 -7.57 -3.35
C TYR A 151 -0.62 -6.61 -2.18
N GLY A 152 -1.42 -6.73 -1.13
CA GLY A 152 -1.24 -5.90 0.05
C GLY A 152 -1.85 -6.51 1.30
N GLY A 153 -1.21 -6.20 2.43
CA GLY A 153 -1.68 -6.57 3.75
C GLY A 153 -2.58 -5.48 4.33
N LEU A 154 -3.77 -5.85 4.80
CA LEU A 154 -4.73 -4.94 5.40
C LEU A 154 -4.88 -5.14 6.90
N GLN A 155 -5.15 -4.05 7.62
CA GLN A 155 -5.63 -4.12 9.00
C GLN A 155 -6.90 -4.97 9.09
N ASP A 156 -6.88 -5.94 10.00
CA ASP A 156 -7.92 -6.90 10.41
C ASP A 156 -8.56 -7.74 9.29
N ASN A 157 -8.12 -7.55 8.04
CA ASN A 157 -8.73 -8.15 6.85
C ASN A 157 -7.76 -9.06 6.07
N GLY A 158 -6.57 -9.30 6.58
CA GLY A 158 -5.57 -10.21 6.01
C GLY A 158 -4.88 -9.65 4.77
N THR A 159 -4.21 -10.54 4.03
CA THR A 159 -3.51 -10.17 2.79
C THR A 159 -4.37 -10.52 1.59
N TRP A 160 -4.47 -9.60 0.63
CA TRP A 160 -5.24 -9.76 -0.61
C TRP A 160 -4.37 -9.46 -1.83
N GLY A 161 -4.78 -9.96 -3.00
CA GLY A 161 -4.21 -9.52 -4.26
C GLY A 161 -5.19 -9.60 -5.43
N GLY A 162 -5.02 -8.71 -6.40
CA GLY A 162 -5.88 -8.56 -7.57
C GLY A 162 -5.14 -7.87 -8.72
N PRO A 163 -5.73 -7.79 -9.92
CA PRO A 163 -5.08 -7.19 -11.08
C PRO A 163 -4.99 -5.67 -10.95
N SER A 164 -3.93 -5.07 -11.51
CA SER A 164 -3.76 -3.61 -11.58
C SER A 164 -4.73 -2.94 -12.56
N PHE A 165 -5.19 -3.67 -13.57
CA PHE A 165 -6.20 -3.24 -14.54
C PHE A 165 -6.97 -4.43 -15.10
N SER A 166 -8.08 -4.18 -15.79
CA SER A 166 -8.88 -5.19 -16.48
C SER A 166 -8.92 -4.91 -17.99
N ARG A 167 -8.85 -5.97 -18.81
CA ARG A 167 -8.95 -5.87 -20.28
C ARG A 167 -10.39 -5.68 -20.79
N ASP A 168 -11.38 -5.81 -19.91
CA ASP A 168 -12.82 -5.65 -20.19
C ASP A 168 -13.30 -4.16 -20.22
N GLN A 169 -12.39 -3.18 -20.37
CA GLN A 169 -12.64 -1.73 -20.32
C GLN A 169 -13.22 -1.18 -18.99
N ASN A 170 -14.04 -1.95 -18.27
CA ASN A 170 -14.76 -1.57 -17.06
C ASN A 170 -13.84 -1.38 -15.85
N GLY A 171 -12.69 -2.05 -15.80
CA GLY A 171 -11.77 -2.01 -14.64
C GLY A 171 -11.91 -3.19 -13.67
N PRO A 172 -10.94 -3.36 -12.75
CA PRO A 172 -10.93 -4.46 -11.78
C PRO A 172 -12.14 -4.42 -10.85
N ILE A 173 -12.65 -5.59 -10.45
CA ILE A 173 -13.84 -5.73 -9.61
C ILE A 173 -13.55 -6.49 -8.34
N ASN A 174 -14.42 -6.37 -7.33
CA ASN A 174 -14.29 -7.11 -6.07
C ASN A 174 -14.05 -8.62 -6.23
N GLN A 175 -14.65 -9.25 -7.26
CA GLN A 175 -14.49 -10.69 -7.53
C GLN A 175 -13.12 -11.07 -8.10
N ASP A 176 -12.32 -10.11 -8.57
CA ASP A 176 -10.94 -10.35 -9.02
C ASP A 176 -9.97 -10.59 -7.86
N TRP A 177 -10.32 -10.15 -6.65
CA TRP A 177 -9.42 -10.12 -5.52
C TRP A 177 -9.42 -11.45 -4.77
N LEU A 178 -8.22 -12.00 -4.61
CA LEU A 178 -7.96 -13.26 -3.92
C LEU A 178 -7.39 -13.00 -2.53
N ARG A 179 -7.97 -13.64 -1.52
CA ARG A 179 -7.39 -13.65 -0.18
C ARG A 179 -6.21 -14.61 -0.12
N ILE A 180 -5.05 -14.11 0.31
CA ILE A 180 -3.78 -14.83 0.39
C ILE A 180 -3.55 -15.38 1.81
N GLY A 181 -3.64 -14.50 2.80
CA GLY A 181 -3.40 -14.78 4.22
C GLY A 181 -4.49 -14.18 5.10
N GLY A 182 -4.60 -14.64 6.35
CA GLY A 182 -5.55 -14.10 7.33
C GLY A 182 -4.89 -13.30 8.45
N GLY A 183 -5.65 -12.96 9.48
CA GLY A 183 -5.21 -12.06 10.56
C GLY A 183 -5.15 -10.60 10.09
N ASP A 184 -4.32 -9.80 10.74
CA ASP A 184 -3.84 -8.56 10.13
C ASP A 184 -2.91 -8.94 8.99
N GLY A 185 -3.13 -8.42 7.79
CA GLY A 185 -2.16 -8.52 6.71
C GLY A 185 -1.10 -7.46 6.88
N PHE A 186 0.16 -7.86 6.92
CA PHE A 186 1.29 -6.93 6.97
C PHE A 186 2.15 -7.04 5.72
N VAL A 187 3.42 -7.44 5.87
CA VAL A 187 4.36 -7.58 4.78
C VAL A 187 3.89 -8.67 3.83
N CYS A 188 3.95 -8.41 2.53
CA CYS A 188 3.71 -9.40 1.48
C CYS A 188 4.80 -9.29 0.41
N ARG A 189 5.13 -10.41 -0.25
CA ARG A 189 6.10 -10.45 -1.36
C ARG A 189 5.65 -11.47 -2.39
N VAL A 190 5.93 -11.16 -3.65
CA VAL A 190 5.76 -12.08 -4.78
C VAL A 190 7.12 -12.65 -5.14
N ASP A 191 7.20 -13.94 -5.44
CA ASP A 191 8.42 -14.52 -5.99
C ASP A 191 8.65 -13.99 -7.42
N ARG A 192 9.81 -13.37 -7.66
CA ARG A 192 10.15 -12.75 -8.96
C ARG A 192 10.25 -13.74 -10.12
N HIS A 193 10.43 -15.03 -9.85
CA HIS A 193 10.56 -16.09 -10.85
C HIS A 193 9.30 -16.96 -10.93
N ASP A 194 8.35 -16.76 -10.02
CA ASP A 194 7.11 -17.51 -9.94
C ASP A 194 5.99 -16.57 -9.43
N PRO A 195 5.30 -15.84 -10.31
CA PRO A 195 4.29 -14.85 -9.91
C PRO A 195 3.06 -15.48 -9.23
N ASP A 196 2.93 -16.81 -9.23
CA ASP A 196 1.89 -17.51 -8.51
C ASP A 196 2.30 -17.84 -7.06
N LEU A 197 3.58 -17.70 -6.68
CA LEU A 197 4.03 -17.95 -5.30
C LEU A 197 4.10 -16.66 -4.49
N ILE A 198 3.17 -16.52 -3.54
CA ILE A 198 2.99 -15.35 -2.71
C ILE A 198 3.37 -15.65 -1.26
N TYR A 199 4.14 -14.77 -0.64
CA TYR A 199 4.49 -14.79 0.76
C TYR A 199 3.73 -13.70 1.51
N TYR A 200 3.30 -13.99 2.73
CA TYR A 200 2.51 -13.09 3.56
C TYR A 200 2.93 -13.17 5.03
N GLU A 201 2.67 -12.10 5.78
CA GLU A 201 2.84 -12.02 7.23
C GLU A 201 1.53 -11.59 7.91
N SER A 202 1.36 -12.11 9.13
CA SER A 202 0.32 -11.77 10.09
C SER A 202 0.93 -11.65 11.48
N GLN A 203 0.21 -11.06 12.42
CA GLN A 203 0.71 -10.60 13.72
C GLN A 203 1.81 -11.46 14.35
N ASN A 204 2.83 -10.80 14.88
CA ASN A 204 3.92 -11.41 15.66
C ASN A 204 4.72 -12.45 14.85
N GLY A 205 4.97 -12.15 13.58
CA GLY A 205 5.81 -12.96 12.69
C GLY A 205 5.10 -14.21 12.16
N GLY A 206 3.77 -14.23 12.16
CA GLY A 206 2.94 -15.27 11.56
C GLY A 206 3.10 -15.29 10.05
N THR A 207 4.22 -15.79 9.56
CA THR A 207 4.58 -15.79 8.13
C THR A 207 4.20 -17.09 7.43
N GLY A 208 3.72 -16.96 6.20
CA GLY A 208 3.32 -18.08 5.35
C GLY A 208 3.61 -17.83 3.88
N ARG A 209 3.43 -18.87 3.08
CA ARG A 209 3.43 -18.82 1.62
C ARG A 209 2.24 -19.57 1.04
N ARG A 210 1.79 -19.14 -0.14
CA ARG A 210 0.70 -19.74 -0.90
C ARG A 210 1.04 -19.72 -2.39
N HIS A 211 0.84 -20.84 -3.08
CA HIS A 211 0.91 -20.91 -4.53
C HIS A 211 -0.51 -20.82 -5.11
N LEU A 212 -0.78 -19.85 -5.99
CA LEU A 212 -2.13 -19.53 -6.47
C LEU A 212 -2.74 -20.61 -7.37
N LYS A 213 -1.94 -21.20 -8.28
CA LYS A 213 -2.42 -22.27 -9.17
C LYS A 213 -2.63 -23.62 -8.48
N SER A 214 -1.64 -24.10 -7.73
CA SER A 214 -1.71 -25.42 -7.08
C SER A 214 -2.49 -25.42 -5.76
N GLY A 215 -2.66 -24.25 -5.13
CA GLY A 215 -3.27 -24.11 -3.81
C GLY A 215 -2.34 -24.53 -2.65
N GLU A 216 -1.09 -24.90 -2.92
CA GLU A 216 -0.13 -25.28 -1.89
C GLU A 216 0.11 -24.14 -0.90
N THR A 217 0.20 -24.47 0.38
CA THR A 217 0.48 -23.51 1.46
C THR A 217 1.52 -24.04 2.43
N GLY A 218 2.24 -23.12 3.09
CA GLY A 218 3.18 -23.49 4.15
C GLY A 218 3.40 -22.35 5.14
N PHE A 219 3.51 -22.70 6.43
CA PHE A 219 3.86 -21.76 7.49
C PHE A 219 5.38 -21.73 7.67
N ILE A 220 5.97 -20.54 7.75
CA ILE A 220 7.42 -20.32 7.68
C ILE A 220 7.93 -19.37 8.79
N ARG A 221 7.24 -19.36 9.94
CA ARG A 221 7.68 -18.59 11.11
C ARG A 221 8.86 -19.29 11.81
N PRO A 222 9.95 -18.58 12.18
CA PRO A 222 11.01 -19.18 12.97
C PRO A 222 10.53 -19.72 14.33
N GLY A 223 11.20 -20.77 14.82
CA GLY A 223 10.89 -21.35 16.13
C GLY A 223 9.68 -22.29 16.18
N THR A 224 9.04 -22.59 15.04
CA THR A 224 7.93 -23.55 14.99
C THR A 224 8.45 -24.99 14.93
N GLY A 225 8.19 -25.79 15.96
CA GLY A 225 8.54 -27.22 16.03
C GLY A 225 8.26 -27.80 17.42
N ARG A 226 7.99 -29.11 17.52
CA ARG A 226 7.82 -29.78 18.83
C ARG A 226 9.10 -29.62 19.66
N GLY A 227 8.95 -29.18 20.91
CA GLY A 227 10.06 -29.02 21.87
C GLY A 227 10.85 -27.71 21.78
N ARG A 228 10.47 -26.76 20.92
CA ARG A 228 11.09 -25.41 20.90
C ARG A 228 10.37 -24.46 21.85
N ASP A 229 11.14 -23.68 22.61
CA ASP A 229 10.61 -22.62 23.46
C ASP A 229 10.03 -21.49 22.59
N ARG A 230 8.71 -21.30 22.68
CA ARG A 230 7.99 -20.25 21.95
C ARG A 230 8.37 -18.84 22.41
N ASN A 231 8.99 -18.70 23.59
CA ASN A 231 9.41 -17.43 24.15
C ASN A 231 10.85 -17.04 23.77
N GLN A 232 11.60 -17.93 23.10
CA GLN A 232 12.99 -17.66 22.71
C GLN A 232 13.11 -16.53 21.69
N PHE A 233 12.16 -16.43 20.77
CA PHE A 233 12.17 -15.46 19.68
C PHE A 233 10.99 -14.51 19.77
N ARG A 234 11.31 -13.21 19.72
CA ARG A 234 10.34 -12.12 19.76
C ARG A 234 10.21 -11.52 18.37
N PHE A 235 9.00 -11.17 18.00
CA PHE A 235 8.67 -10.64 16.69
C PHE A 235 7.78 -9.43 16.90
N ASN A 236 7.97 -8.42 16.05
CA ASN A 236 7.13 -7.24 16.10
C ASN A 236 5.69 -7.59 15.66
N TRP A 237 4.72 -6.77 16.05
CA TRP A 237 3.35 -6.88 15.55
C TRP A 237 3.33 -6.93 14.01
N ARG A 238 4.11 -6.05 13.35
CA ARG A 238 4.42 -6.03 11.92
C ARG A 238 5.86 -6.52 11.71
N THR A 239 6.06 -7.78 11.38
CA THR A 239 7.40 -8.37 11.27
C THR A 239 7.97 -8.24 9.85
N PRO A 240 9.20 -7.71 9.68
CA PRO A 240 9.80 -7.58 8.36
C PRO A 240 10.33 -8.92 7.85
N PHE A 241 10.08 -9.19 6.57
CA PHE A 241 10.71 -10.25 5.81
C PHE A 241 11.01 -9.79 4.38
N VAL A 242 12.02 -10.39 3.76
CA VAL A 242 12.38 -10.15 2.35
C VAL A 242 12.72 -11.46 1.65
N LEU A 243 12.47 -11.50 0.35
CA LEU A 243 13.02 -12.51 -0.55
C LEU A 243 14.31 -11.95 -1.15
N SER A 244 15.34 -12.77 -1.28
CA SER A 244 16.62 -12.30 -1.81
C SER A 244 16.48 -11.79 -3.24
N HIS A 245 17.17 -10.70 -3.54
CA HIS A 245 17.32 -10.14 -4.88
C HIS A 245 18.14 -11.04 -5.81
N HIS A 246 19.00 -11.87 -5.24
CA HIS A 246 19.96 -12.67 -5.99
C HIS A 246 19.48 -14.11 -6.21
N ASN A 247 18.57 -14.59 -5.35
CA ASN A 247 17.96 -15.91 -5.48
C ASN A 247 16.64 -15.98 -4.69
N SER A 248 15.50 -16.00 -5.37
CA SER A 248 14.18 -15.95 -4.70
C SER A 248 13.84 -17.16 -3.82
N LYS A 249 14.66 -18.23 -3.85
CA LYS A 249 14.58 -19.31 -2.85
C LYS A 249 15.11 -18.90 -1.48
N ILE A 250 15.96 -17.88 -1.41
CA ILE A 250 16.49 -17.39 -0.14
C ILE A 250 15.46 -16.45 0.49
N TYR A 251 15.08 -16.76 1.72
CA TYR A 251 14.10 -16.02 2.50
C TYR A 251 14.74 -15.54 3.79
N TYR A 252 14.56 -14.25 4.09
CA TYR A 252 15.00 -13.63 5.33
C TYR A 252 13.81 -13.09 6.12
N VAL A 253 13.86 -13.25 7.44
CA VAL A 253 12.89 -12.65 8.38
C VAL A 253 13.62 -12.20 9.63
N ALA A 254 13.20 -11.10 10.22
CA ALA A 254 13.84 -10.58 11.42
C ALA A 254 12.86 -10.39 12.58
N GLY A 255 13.25 -10.90 13.75
CA GLY A 255 12.60 -10.64 15.04
C GLY A 255 13.59 -9.95 15.97
N ASN A 256 13.85 -10.51 17.15
CA ASN A 256 15.03 -10.14 17.96
C ASN A 256 16.36 -10.64 17.39
N ARG A 257 16.33 -11.41 16.30
CA ARG A 257 17.47 -11.86 15.48
C ARG A 257 17.06 -11.89 14.02
N VAL A 258 18.03 -11.86 13.11
CA VAL A 258 17.83 -12.11 11.68
C VAL A 258 17.93 -13.62 11.41
N PHE A 259 16.99 -14.14 10.64
CA PHE A 259 16.94 -15.53 10.23
C PHE A 259 17.03 -15.66 8.72
N ARG A 260 17.71 -16.71 8.24
CA ARG A 260 17.81 -17.07 6.82
C ARG A 260 17.33 -18.49 6.58
N SER A 261 16.61 -18.68 5.48
CA SER A 261 16.35 -19.95 4.82
C SER A 261 16.94 -19.90 3.41
N LEU A 262 17.49 -21.02 2.94
CA LEU A 262 17.94 -21.19 1.56
C LEU A 262 16.90 -21.92 0.69
N ASP A 263 15.75 -22.26 1.26
CA ASP A 263 14.71 -23.07 0.63
C ASP A 263 13.31 -22.55 1.00
N ARG A 264 12.97 -21.38 0.46
CA ARG A 264 11.61 -20.80 0.43
C ARG A 264 10.96 -20.73 1.83
N GLY A 265 11.76 -20.39 2.84
CA GLY A 265 11.33 -20.27 4.24
C GLY A 265 11.46 -21.56 5.08
N THR A 266 11.77 -22.69 4.46
CA THR A 266 12.02 -23.96 5.16
C THR A 266 13.42 -23.97 5.79
N GLY A 267 13.56 -24.58 6.97
CA GLY A 267 14.89 -24.78 7.56
C GLY A 267 15.56 -23.52 8.11
N LEU A 268 14.79 -22.49 8.48
CA LEU A 268 15.28 -21.23 9.04
C LEU A 268 16.35 -21.39 10.13
N ARG A 269 17.40 -20.57 10.06
CA ARG A 269 18.50 -20.46 11.04
C ARG A 269 18.77 -19.01 11.37
N ALA A 270 19.05 -18.71 12.63
CA ALA A 270 19.53 -17.38 13.02
C ALA A 270 20.92 -17.15 12.43
N ILE A 271 21.15 -15.97 11.86
CA ILE A 271 22.42 -15.53 11.27
C ILE A 271 22.95 -14.26 11.93
N SER A 272 22.35 -13.81 13.04
CA SER A 272 22.78 -12.60 13.76
C SER A 272 22.87 -12.83 15.27
N PRO A 273 23.60 -11.97 16.00
CA PRO A 273 23.41 -11.78 17.43
C PRO A 273 21.99 -11.24 17.73
N GLU A 274 21.69 -11.04 19.01
CA GLU A 274 20.49 -10.31 19.41
C GLU A 274 20.66 -8.83 19.01
N ILE A 275 19.74 -8.32 18.21
CA ILE A 275 19.85 -6.99 17.56
C ILE A 275 19.20 -5.82 18.32
N PRO A 276 18.10 -5.98 19.10
CA PRO A 276 17.45 -4.84 19.75
C PRO A 276 18.28 -4.23 20.88
N LEU A 277 18.05 -2.95 21.18
CA LEU A 277 18.71 -2.26 22.30
C LEU A 277 18.14 -2.70 23.66
N THR A 278 16.90 -3.19 23.68
CA THR A 278 16.15 -3.54 24.89
C THR A 278 15.68 -4.99 24.91
N LYS A 279 15.28 -5.48 26.09
CA LYS A 279 14.75 -6.85 26.26
C LYS A 279 13.38 -7.07 25.61
N ARG A 280 12.69 -5.99 25.19
CA ARG A 280 11.35 -6.05 24.58
C ARG A 280 11.35 -5.70 23.10
N GLY A 281 12.43 -5.12 22.58
CA GLY A 281 12.50 -4.71 21.19
C GLY A 281 12.56 -5.87 20.20
N SER A 282 12.28 -5.54 18.95
CA SER A 282 12.18 -6.45 17.81
C SER A 282 12.36 -5.71 16.47
N ALA A 283 12.79 -6.43 15.43
CA ALA A 283 12.98 -5.84 14.11
C ALA A 283 11.67 -5.34 13.50
N THR A 284 11.77 -4.20 12.83
CA THR A 284 10.69 -3.50 12.13
C THR A 284 11.04 -3.22 10.67
N ALA A 285 12.33 -3.20 10.33
CA ALA A 285 12.83 -3.04 8.97
C ALA A 285 13.93 -4.09 8.67
N LEU A 286 13.94 -4.62 7.46
CA LEU A 286 14.93 -5.57 6.95
C LEU A 286 15.11 -5.36 5.44
N ALA A 287 16.34 -5.28 4.97
CA ALA A 287 16.65 -5.17 3.55
C ALA A 287 17.93 -5.94 3.19
N GLU A 288 17.94 -6.51 1.98
CA GLU A 288 19.14 -7.03 1.32
C GLU A 288 19.52 -6.07 0.20
N SER A 289 20.82 -5.82 0.00
CA SER A 289 21.27 -5.04 -1.15
C SER A 289 20.95 -5.77 -2.45
N SER A 290 20.40 -5.06 -3.43
CA SER A 290 20.12 -5.64 -4.75
C SER A 290 21.36 -5.80 -5.62
N ILE A 291 22.50 -5.25 -5.21
CA ILE A 291 23.78 -5.30 -5.95
C ILE A 291 24.86 -6.10 -5.21
N ASP A 292 24.71 -6.33 -3.91
CA ASP A 292 25.63 -7.14 -3.10
C ASP A 292 24.86 -8.19 -2.26
N PRO A 293 24.95 -9.50 -2.60
CA PRO A 293 24.24 -10.55 -1.88
C PRO A 293 24.71 -10.74 -0.43
N ASP A 294 25.89 -10.23 -0.07
CA ASP A 294 26.44 -10.36 1.27
C ASP A 294 26.04 -9.19 2.18
N GLN A 295 25.41 -8.15 1.64
CA GLN A 295 25.01 -6.97 2.40
C GLN A 295 23.55 -7.01 2.86
N LEU A 296 23.34 -7.00 4.17
CA LEU A 296 22.01 -6.96 4.80
C LEU A 296 21.96 -5.84 5.85
N TRP A 297 20.77 -5.25 5.99
CA TRP A 297 20.49 -4.18 6.93
C TRP A 297 19.25 -4.50 7.74
N VAL A 298 19.26 -4.20 9.04
CA VAL A 298 18.12 -4.43 9.93
C VAL A 298 17.96 -3.30 10.94
N GLY A 299 16.72 -2.87 11.14
CA GLY A 299 16.34 -1.85 12.12
C GLY A 299 15.23 -2.34 13.06
N THR A 300 15.16 -1.77 14.27
CA THR A 300 14.23 -2.20 15.32
C THR A 300 13.27 -1.11 15.79
N ASP A 301 12.21 -1.52 16.49
CA ASP A 301 11.24 -0.64 17.15
C ASP A 301 11.84 0.22 18.27
N ASP A 302 12.94 -0.22 18.86
CA ASP A 302 13.70 0.49 19.88
C ASP A 302 14.94 1.23 19.34
N GLY A 303 15.03 1.41 18.02
CA GLY A 303 16.01 2.27 17.38
C GLY A 303 17.41 1.71 17.19
N ALA A 304 17.60 0.39 17.29
CA ALA A 304 18.82 -0.24 16.80
C ALA A 304 18.86 -0.21 15.27
N LEU A 305 20.05 -0.01 14.71
CA LEU A 305 20.33 -0.16 13.28
C LEU A 305 21.63 -0.93 13.09
N TRP A 306 21.59 -2.00 12.30
CA TRP A 306 22.72 -2.90 12.08
C TRP A 306 22.92 -3.18 10.59
N MET A 307 24.18 -3.44 10.22
CA MET A 307 24.57 -3.85 8.88
C MET A 307 25.59 -5.00 8.94
N THR A 308 25.47 -5.94 8.01
CA THR A 308 26.51 -6.94 7.68
C THR A 308 26.88 -6.80 6.21
N SER A 309 28.13 -7.09 5.86
CA SER A 309 28.66 -7.07 4.49
C SER A 309 29.36 -8.39 4.12
N ASP A 310 29.12 -9.47 4.87
CA ASP A 310 29.77 -10.77 4.70
C ASP A 310 28.78 -11.96 4.79
N GLY A 311 27.51 -11.70 4.48
CA GLY A 311 26.44 -12.70 4.44
C GLY A 311 25.95 -13.11 5.84
N GLY A 312 26.15 -12.24 6.84
CA GLY A 312 25.73 -12.43 8.23
C GLY A 312 26.71 -13.19 9.10
N LYS A 313 28.02 -13.15 8.80
CA LYS A 313 29.04 -13.70 9.70
C LYS A 313 29.36 -12.69 10.80
N GLU A 314 29.57 -11.43 10.41
CA GLU A 314 29.79 -10.30 11.32
C GLU A 314 28.70 -9.24 11.14
N TRP A 315 28.30 -8.61 12.25
CA TRP A 315 27.27 -7.56 12.27
C TRP A 315 27.80 -6.32 13.00
N THR A 316 27.70 -5.17 12.35
CA THR A 316 28.11 -3.86 12.89
C THR A 316 26.89 -3.07 13.32
N SER A 317 26.87 -2.60 14.57
CA SER A 317 25.85 -1.65 15.06
C SER A 317 26.23 -0.24 14.62
N LEU A 318 25.27 0.49 14.04
CA LEU A 318 25.45 1.87 13.60
C LEU A 318 24.98 2.90 14.65
N MET A 319 24.36 2.40 15.72
CA MET A 319 23.79 3.20 16.81
C MET A 319 24.65 3.17 18.08
N GLN A 320 25.80 2.51 18.04
CA GLN A 320 26.79 2.51 19.11
C GLN A 320 28.05 3.21 18.64
N ALA A 321 28.65 4.04 19.50
CA ALA A 321 29.98 4.57 19.25
C ALA A 321 30.99 3.40 19.17
N PRO A 322 32.05 3.50 18.34
CA PRO A 322 33.15 2.54 18.39
C PRO A 322 33.67 2.47 19.83
N ALA A 323 33.94 1.27 20.34
CA ALA A 323 34.51 1.13 21.67
C ALA A 323 35.81 1.95 21.76
N ALA A 324 35.81 2.99 22.59
CA ALA A 324 37.02 3.72 22.89
C ALA A 324 38.06 2.75 23.48
N PRO A 325 39.36 2.86 23.15
CA PRO A 325 40.38 2.15 23.91
C PRO A 325 40.20 2.52 25.38
N ALA A 326 40.21 1.51 26.26
CA ALA A 326 39.87 1.65 27.67
C ALA A 326 40.62 2.84 28.30
N ALA A 327 39.91 3.95 28.48
CA ALA A 327 40.38 5.07 29.27
C ALA A 327 40.15 4.74 30.76
N PRO A 328 41.07 5.12 31.66
CA PRO A 328 40.91 4.87 33.08
C PRO A 328 39.66 5.59 33.61
N GLU A 329 39.02 4.96 34.60
CA GLU A 329 37.74 5.37 35.20
C GLU A 329 37.64 6.89 35.44
N VAL A 330 36.59 7.50 34.86
CA VAL A 330 36.14 8.84 35.24
C VAL A 330 34.68 8.76 35.71
N VAL A 331 34.45 9.46 36.81
CA VAL A 331 33.29 9.50 37.69
C VAL A 331 31.97 9.86 36.98
N ALA A 332 30.87 9.29 37.49
CA ALA A 332 29.51 9.34 36.95
C ALA A 332 28.94 10.76 36.69
N PRO A 333 28.12 10.95 35.64
CA PRO A 333 27.35 12.18 35.43
C PRO A 333 26.01 12.17 36.17
N THR A 334 25.58 13.34 36.65
CA THR A 334 24.33 13.63 37.37
C THR A 334 23.12 13.86 36.45
N GLU A 335 21.91 13.69 37.00
CA GLU A 335 20.57 13.75 36.36
C GLU A 335 20.16 15.10 35.72
N ALA A 336 20.86 15.56 34.68
CA ALA A 336 20.42 16.69 33.86
C ALA A 336 20.58 16.37 32.36
N ALA A 337 19.79 15.42 31.85
CA ALA A 337 19.76 15.07 30.43
C ALA A 337 18.35 14.71 29.94
N MET A 338 17.36 15.55 30.25
CA MET A 338 15.98 15.45 29.71
C MET A 338 15.47 16.78 29.12
N SER A 339 16.36 17.74 28.87
CA SER A 339 16.08 18.89 28.00
C SER A 339 17.23 19.02 27.02
N GLY A 340 17.14 18.30 25.90
CA GLY A 340 18.06 18.50 24.78
C GLY A 340 18.03 19.96 24.34
N PRO A 341 19.15 20.52 23.87
CA PRO A 341 19.17 21.89 23.38
C PRO A 341 18.18 22.02 22.21
N ARG A 342 17.45 23.14 22.17
CA ARG A 342 16.81 23.60 20.93
C ARG A 342 17.87 23.57 19.83
N ILE A 343 17.49 23.05 18.66
CA ILE A 343 18.34 22.98 17.47
C ILE A 343 18.82 24.41 17.18
N ALA A 344 20.01 24.73 17.67
CA ALA A 344 20.77 25.85 17.18
C ALA A 344 21.16 25.49 15.75
N GLU A 345 21.06 26.46 14.85
CA GLU A 345 21.56 26.44 13.47
C GLU A 345 22.89 25.67 13.42
N ARG A 346 22.81 24.40 13.04
CA ARG A 346 23.95 23.49 12.86
C ARG A 346 24.02 23.23 11.37
N ASP A 347 25.23 23.19 10.83
CA ASP A 347 25.46 22.95 9.40
C ASP A 347 24.85 21.59 9.02
N ASP A 348 23.63 21.60 8.48
CA ASP A 348 22.85 20.42 8.12
C ASP A 348 23.54 19.57 7.03
N ASP A 349 24.61 20.10 6.43
CA ASP A 349 25.39 19.50 5.36
C ASP A 349 26.57 18.62 5.82
N GLU A 350 26.92 18.53 7.12
CA GLU A 350 28.04 17.68 7.54
C GLU A 350 27.62 16.22 7.77
N ALA A 351 28.29 15.27 7.11
CA ALA A 351 28.06 13.84 7.32
C ALA A 351 28.72 13.38 8.62
N ARG A 352 27.93 12.80 9.53
CA ARG A 352 28.39 12.38 10.87
C ARG A 352 27.85 11.00 11.24
N PRO A 353 28.46 10.29 12.22
CA PRO A 353 27.91 9.04 12.72
C PRO A 353 26.45 9.20 13.17
N LEU A 354 25.60 8.23 12.83
CA LEU A 354 24.15 8.36 12.94
C LEU A 354 23.69 8.68 14.38
N HIS A 355 24.30 8.03 15.37
CA HIS A 355 24.00 8.23 16.79
C HIS A 355 24.30 9.64 17.30
N GLU A 356 25.09 10.45 16.57
CA GLU A 356 25.40 11.82 16.95
C GLU A 356 24.39 12.86 16.39
N ILE A 357 23.57 12.46 15.40
CA ILE A 357 22.65 13.36 14.70
C ILE A 357 21.18 13.01 14.94
N ILE A 358 20.84 11.77 15.30
CA ILE A 358 19.46 11.40 15.64
C ILE A 358 19.13 11.88 17.06
N PRO A 359 17.96 12.53 17.29
CA PRO A 359 17.59 13.05 18.61
C PRO A 359 17.06 12.00 19.61
N GLY A 360 17.11 10.70 19.29
CA GLY A 360 16.71 9.62 20.19
C GLY A 360 16.60 8.26 19.48
N PRO A 361 16.49 7.15 20.23
CA PRO A 361 16.11 5.89 19.62
C PRO A 361 14.67 6.01 19.11
N PHE A 362 14.51 5.89 17.81
CA PHE A 362 13.20 5.92 17.14
C PHE A 362 12.93 4.61 16.43
N TRP A 363 11.65 4.33 16.20
CA TRP A 363 11.23 3.18 15.44
C TRP A 363 11.83 3.25 14.03
N VAL A 364 12.60 2.25 13.60
CA VAL A 364 13.11 2.24 12.23
C VAL A 364 11.99 1.83 11.28
N ALA A 365 11.49 2.79 10.50
CA ALA A 365 10.36 2.59 9.58
C ALA A 365 10.79 1.91 8.29
N ALA A 366 11.94 2.32 7.74
CA ALA A 366 12.54 1.72 6.54
C ALA A 366 14.06 1.84 6.59
N VAL A 367 14.74 0.82 6.05
CA VAL A 367 16.16 0.87 5.68
C VAL A 367 16.26 0.45 4.22
N VAL A 368 16.96 1.25 3.41
CA VAL A 368 16.96 1.13 1.95
C VAL A 368 18.41 1.19 1.46
N PRO A 369 19.09 0.05 1.30
CA PRO A 369 20.36 -0.01 0.58
C PRO A 369 20.14 0.43 -0.86
N SER A 370 21.03 1.24 -1.41
CA SER A 370 20.88 1.72 -2.78
C SER A 370 21.04 0.56 -3.77
N ARG A 371 20.24 0.60 -4.83
CA ARG A 371 20.33 -0.33 -5.96
C ARG A 371 21.34 0.12 -7.02
N PHE A 372 21.91 1.32 -6.86
CA PHE A 372 22.84 1.92 -7.82
C PHE A 372 24.24 2.09 -7.25
N ASP A 373 24.39 2.20 -5.94
CA ASP A 373 25.69 2.38 -5.27
C ASP A 373 25.79 1.50 -4.01
N ARG A 374 26.84 0.67 -3.95
CA ARG A 374 27.06 -0.29 -2.86
C ARG A 374 27.30 0.37 -1.51
N ALA A 375 27.83 1.58 -1.49
CA ALA A 375 28.10 2.35 -0.28
C ALA A 375 26.90 3.19 0.16
N ARG A 376 25.92 3.42 -0.72
CA ARG A 376 24.78 4.27 -0.40
C ARG A 376 23.66 3.49 0.29
N ALA A 377 23.10 4.11 1.33
CA ALA A 377 21.92 3.60 2.00
C ALA A 377 21.10 4.77 2.57
N TYR A 378 19.80 4.54 2.74
CA TYR A 378 18.89 5.50 3.33
C TYR A 378 18.17 4.87 4.53
N VAL A 379 17.75 5.70 5.47
CA VAL A 379 16.93 5.29 6.61
C VAL A 379 15.82 6.31 6.85
N ALA A 380 14.62 5.81 7.11
CA ALA A 380 13.49 6.60 7.58
C ALA A 380 13.11 6.14 9.00
N LEU A 381 12.95 7.10 9.90
CA LEU A 381 12.62 6.85 11.30
C LEU A 381 11.26 7.42 11.64
N ASP A 382 10.54 6.67 12.46
CA ASP A 382 9.20 7.01 12.91
C ASP A 382 9.22 7.50 14.36
N GLY A 383 9.01 8.80 14.53
CA GLY A 383 9.04 9.50 15.82
C GLY A 383 7.69 9.53 16.54
N HIS A 384 6.58 9.09 15.95
CA HIS A 384 5.23 9.37 16.47
C HIS A 384 5.02 8.80 17.89
N ARG A 385 5.61 7.62 18.17
CA ARG A 385 5.51 6.96 19.50
C ARG A 385 6.30 7.69 20.57
N SER A 386 7.22 8.55 20.16
CA SER A 386 8.04 9.39 21.03
C SER A 386 7.51 10.83 21.09
N ASN A 387 6.27 11.07 20.63
CA ASN A 387 5.65 12.39 20.54
C ASN A 387 6.49 13.36 19.68
N ARG A 388 7.04 12.84 18.59
CA ARG A 388 7.81 13.56 17.57
C ARG A 388 7.15 13.33 16.22
N ASP A 389 6.42 14.33 15.74
CA ASP A 389 5.68 14.25 14.48
C ASP A 389 6.51 14.75 13.29
N GLU A 390 7.77 15.16 13.49
CA GLU A 390 8.65 15.52 12.39
C GLU A 390 9.10 14.29 11.59
N ALA A 391 9.30 14.46 10.28
CA ALA A 391 9.88 13.42 9.44
C ALA A 391 11.40 13.35 9.65
N PHE A 392 11.93 12.15 9.90
CA PHE A 392 13.35 11.89 10.07
C PHE A 392 13.85 10.95 8.96
N VAL A 393 14.53 11.52 7.97
CA VAL A 393 15.10 10.79 6.84
C VAL A 393 16.58 11.12 6.72
N TYR A 394 17.40 10.10 6.50
CA TYR A 394 18.86 10.25 6.39
C TYR A 394 19.42 9.43 5.23
N ARG A 395 20.57 9.88 4.70
CA ARG A 395 21.36 9.19 3.69
C ARG A 395 22.79 8.99 4.16
N SER A 396 23.33 7.81 3.91
CA SER A 396 24.75 7.48 3.98
C SER A 396 25.28 7.25 2.57
N ASP A 397 26.52 7.63 2.30
CA ASP A 397 27.25 7.34 1.05
C ASP A 397 28.55 6.53 1.32
N ASP A 398 28.74 5.97 2.52
CA ASP A 398 29.97 5.31 2.96
C ASP A 398 29.76 3.97 3.72
N ALA A 399 28.70 3.25 3.36
CA ALA A 399 28.23 2.01 3.97
C ALA A 399 27.81 2.15 5.44
N GLY A 400 27.21 3.30 5.79
CA GLY A 400 26.56 3.56 7.07
C GLY A 400 27.46 4.13 8.14
N LYS A 401 28.70 4.52 7.80
CA LYS A 401 29.64 5.10 8.76
C LYS A 401 29.24 6.54 9.11
N THR A 402 28.82 7.32 8.12
CA THR A 402 28.34 8.69 8.29
C THR A 402 27.05 8.94 7.53
N TRP A 403 26.24 9.87 8.05
CA TRP A 403 24.89 10.14 7.60
C TRP A 403 24.64 11.63 7.51
N ARG A 404 23.82 12.02 6.54
CA ARG A 404 23.33 13.39 6.32
C ARG A 404 21.81 13.40 6.46
N THR A 405 21.26 14.48 6.98
CA THR A 405 19.80 14.67 7.00
C THR A 405 19.29 14.90 5.58
N LEU A 406 18.15 14.30 5.25
CA LEU A 406 17.37 14.59 4.04
C LEU A 406 16.06 15.30 4.41
N SER A 407 15.91 15.78 5.65
CA SER A 407 14.63 16.26 6.16
C SER A 407 14.47 17.77 6.02
N SER A 408 15.54 18.52 5.72
CA SER A 408 15.57 19.98 5.82
C SER A 408 14.64 20.70 4.83
N SER A 409 14.29 20.07 3.71
CA SER A 409 13.33 20.62 2.72
C SER A 409 11.90 20.10 2.88
N LEU A 410 11.64 19.20 3.84
CA LEU A 410 10.28 18.73 4.13
C LEU A 410 9.50 19.80 4.92
N PRO A 411 8.21 20.02 4.60
CA PRO A 411 7.41 20.99 5.33
C PRO A 411 7.11 20.52 6.76
N GLU A 412 7.04 21.47 7.69
CA GLU A 412 6.53 21.23 9.04
C GLU A 412 5.10 20.67 8.97
N GLY A 413 4.78 19.72 9.85
CA GLY A 413 3.46 19.08 9.86
C GLY A 413 3.21 18.09 8.72
N CYS A 414 4.24 17.67 7.96
CA CYS A 414 4.11 16.51 7.07
C CYS A 414 3.87 15.19 7.82
N GLY A 415 4.17 15.17 9.12
CA GLY A 415 4.01 14.01 9.98
C GLY A 415 5.18 13.04 9.85
N SER A 416 5.21 12.06 10.74
CA SER A 416 6.30 11.10 10.86
C SER A 416 6.52 10.30 9.56
N ALA A 417 7.78 9.97 9.25
CA ALA A 417 8.12 9.17 8.08
C ALA A 417 7.67 7.71 8.28
N ARG A 418 6.87 7.19 7.34
CA ARG A 418 6.28 5.84 7.39
C ARG A 418 6.99 4.85 6.47
N THR A 419 7.54 5.34 5.36
CA THR A 419 8.25 4.52 4.36
C THR A 419 9.13 5.38 3.47
N LEU A 420 10.21 4.79 2.94
CA LEU A 420 11.08 5.39 1.95
C LEU A 420 11.45 4.31 0.93
N VAL A 421 11.49 4.64 -0.35
CA VAL A 421 11.92 3.73 -1.42
C VAL A 421 12.75 4.50 -2.46
N GLU A 422 13.90 3.94 -2.85
CA GLU A 422 14.67 4.42 -4.01
C GLU A 422 14.03 3.87 -5.30
N ASP A 423 13.86 4.72 -6.30
CA ASP A 423 13.28 4.37 -7.60
C ASP A 423 14.08 3.26 -8.29
N ASP A 424 13.40 2.41 -9.06
CA ASP A 424 14.05 1.28 -9.74
C ASP A 424 14.70 1.60 -11.09
N HIS A 425 14.48 2.82 -11.62
CA HIS A 425 15.02 3.26 -12.91
C HIS A 425 16.00 4.43 -12.79
N ASN A 426 15.88 5.28 -11.76
CA ASN A 426 16.72 6.46 -11.60
C ASN A 426 17.22 6.63 -10.15
N GLU A 427 18.55 6.62 -9.97
CA GLU A 427 19.19 6.76 -8.65
C GLU A 427 18.88 8.07 -7.92
N ASN A 428 18.41 9.09 -8.64
CA ASN A 428 18.09 10.39 -8.07
C ASN A 428 16.66 10.48 -7.54
N VAL A 429 15.82 9.52 -7.91
CA VAL A 429 14.40 9.55 -7.59
C VAL A 429 14.13 8.76 -6.32
N LEU A 430 13.54 9.44 -5.33
CA LEU A 430 13.12 8.83 -4.06
C LEU A 430 11.64 9.09 -3.81
N TRP A 431 10.96 8.08 -3.27
CA TRP A 431 9.56 8.12 -2.88
C TRP A 431 9.45 8.04 -1.36
N LEU A 432 8.85 9.06 -0.73
CA LEU A 432 8.69 9.14 0.73
C LEU A 432 7.20 9.19 1.08
N GLY A 433 6.79 8.31 1.98
CA GLY A 433 5.45 8.31 2.57
C GLY A 433 5.53 8.75 4.02
N THR A 434 4.65 9.66 4.40
CA THR A 434 4.54 10.21 5.76
C THR A 434 3.14 9.97 6.32
N GLU A 435 2.89 10.41 7.55
CA GLU A 435 1.56 10.32 8.17
C GLU A 435 0.47 11.06 7.40
N PHE A 436 0.82 12.15 6.71
CA PHE A 436 -0.19 12.99 6.05
C PHE A 436 -0.02 13.07 4.54
N PHE A 437 1.17 12.86 3.98
CA PHE A 437 1.44 13.06 2.55
C PHE A 437 2.43 12.06 1.94
N ALA A 438 2.46 12.03 0.61
CA ALA A 438 3.55 11.45 -0.17
C ALA A 438 4.41 12.55 -0.80
N PHE A 439 5.71 12.30 -0.88
CA PHE A 439 6.71 13.19 -1.46
C PHE A 439 7.58 12.46 -2.48
N LEU A 440 8.05 13.23 -3.45
CA LEU A 440 9.01 12.85 -4.47
C LEU A 440 10.26 13.72 -4.32
N SER A 441 11.43 13.10 -4.39
CA SER A 441 12.70 13.78 -4.64
C SER A 441 13.19 13.41 -6.03
N ILE A 442 13.84 14.33 -6.73
CA ILE A 442 14.53 14.08 -8.01
C ILE A 442 16.04 14.35 -7.93
N ASP A 443 16.57 14.55 -6.71
CA ASP A 443 17.96 14.94 -6.43
C ASP A 443 18.53 14.20 -5.19
N ARG A 444 18.13 12.94 -5.00
CA ARG A 444 18.59 12.05 -3.91
C ARG A 444 18.28 12.55 -2.49
N GLY A 445 17.12 13.16 -2.34
CA GLY A 445 16.54 13.58 -1.06
C GLY A 445 17.03 14.95 -0.61
N THR A 446 17.72 15.70 -1.48
CA THR A 446 18.15 17.06 -1.16
C THR A 446 16.92 17.97 -1.09
N THR A 447 16.02 17.83 -2.06
CA THR A 447 14.73 18.54 -2.10
C THR A 447 13.55 17.58 -2.21
N TRP A 448 12.48 17.88 -1.47
CA TRP A 448 11.24 17.10 -1.51
C TRP A 448 10.08 17.93 -2.05
N THR A 449 9.42 17.40 -3.06
CA THR A 449 8.18 17.95 -3.62
C THR A 449 7.01 17.08 -3.20
N LYS A 450 6.00 17.68 -2.57
CA LYS A 450 4.75 16.96 -2.26
C LYS A 450 4.09 16.51 -3.55
N ILE A 451 3.69 15.24 -3.62
CA ILE A 451 2.89 14.72 -4.72
C ILE A 451 1.49 15.33 -4.61
N ASN A 452 1.26 16.40 -5.37
CA ASN A 452 -0.01 17.12 -5.42
C ASN A 452 -0.80 16.67 -6.66
N GLY A 453 -1.72 15.73 -6.44
CA GLY A 453 -2.67 15.23 -7.42
C GLY A 453 -4.03 14.99 -6.78
N ASN A 454 -4.68 13.86 -7.09
CA ASN A 454 -5.94 13.44 -6.47
C ASN A 454 -5.74 12.55 -5.23
N LEU A 455 -4.51 12.25 -4.83
CA LEU A 455 -4.21 11.58 -3.56
C LEU A 455 -4.56 12.51 -2.38
N PRO A 456 -5.52 12.15 -1.50
CA PRO A 456 -5.91 12.98 -0.37
C PRO A 456 -4.83 13.02 0.72
N THR A 457 -5.04 13.87 1.73
CA THR A 457 -4.23 13.83 2.97
C THR A 457 -4.48 12.50 3.67
N VAL A 458 -3.48 11.62 3.69
CA VAL A 458 -3.58 10.25 4.22
C VAL A 458 -2.19 9.69 4.51
N ALA A 459 -2.09 8.80 5.49
CA ALA A 459 -0.85 8.08 5.76
C ALA A 459 -0.51 7.13 4.61
N VAL A 460 0.74 7.19 4.14
CA VAL A 460 1.27 6.33 3.06
C VAL A 460 2.31 5.38 3.65
N HIS A 461 1.96 4.09 3.73
CA HIS A 461 2.72 3.09 4.49
C HIS A 461 3.71 2.29 3.65
N ALA A 462 3.54 2.23 2.33
CA ALA A 462 4.46 1.54 1.43
C ALA A 462 4.30 2.00 -0.02
N PHE A 463 5.37 1.85 -0.79
CA PHE A 463 5.36 1.89 -2.25
C PHE A 463 5.82 0.56 -2.83
N ALA A 464 5.29 0.19 -3.99
CA ALA A 464 5.77 -0.90 -4.81
C ALA A 464 5.98 -0.43 -6.25
N GLN A 465 7.00 -0.98 -6.91
CA GLN A 465 7.39 -0.62 -8.28
C GLN A 465 7.48 -1.90 -9.10
N SER A 466 6.86 -1.91 -10.29
CA SER A 466 6.99 -3.03 -11.22
C SER A 466 8.24 -2.84 -12.07
N PRO A 467 9.17 -3.81 -12.12
CA PRO A 467 10.34 -3.71 -12.98
C PRO A 467 10.01 -3.79 -14.47
N ALA A 468 8.79 -4.21 -14.84
CA ALA A 468 8.35 -4.33 -16.23
C ALA A 468 7.57 -3.11 -16.73
N CYS A 469 7.23 -2.18 -15.83
CA CYS A 469 6.37 -1.05 -16.13
C CYS A 469 6.88 0.25 -15.50
N GLN A 470 6.23 1.36 -15.84
CA GLN A 470 6.59 2.67 -15.32
C GLN A 470 5.75 3.12 -14.13
N GLU A 471 4.79 2.31 -13.65
CA GLU A 471 3.93 2.73 -12.54
C GLU A 471 4.53 2.45 -11.15
N VAL A 472 4.14 3.32 -10.22
CA VAL A 472 4.39 3.18 -8.79
C VAL A 472 3.06 3.02 -8.07
N VAL A 473 2.95 2.01 -7.23
CA VAL A 473 1.77 1.74 -6.41
C VAL A 473 1.99 2.22 -4.99
N ALA A 474 1.11 3.06 -4.47
CA ALA A 474 1.11 3.53 -3.08
C ALA A 474 0.04 2.80 -2.25
N ALA A 475 0.43 2.24 -1.11
CA ALA A 475 -0.48 1.73 -0.08
C ALA A 475 -0.77 2.81 0.97
N THR A 476 -2.04 3.13 1.12
CA THR A 476 -2.51 4.12 2.09
C THR A 476 -3.23 3.44 3.25
N HIS A 477 -3.23 4.10 4.41
CA HIS A 477 -3.97 3.63 5.57
C HIS A 477 -5.36 4.30 5.64
N GLY A 478 -6.30 3.82 4.81
CA GLY A 478 -7.70 4.27 4.82
C GLY A 478 -8.22 4.81 3.49
N ARG A 479 -7.41 4.81 2.42
CA ARG A 479 -7.81 5.19 1.06
C ARG A 479 -7.36 4.16 0.02
N SER A 480 -7.20 2.90 0.43
CA SER A 480 -6.82 1.76 -0.42
C SER A 480 -5.48 1.97 -1.17
N LEU A 481 -5.40 1.53 -2.43
CA LEU A 481 -4.22 1.53 -3.27
C LEU A 481 -4.35 2.60 -4.36
N TRP A 482 -3.24 3.26 -4.70
CA TRP A 482 -3.16 4.26 -5.75
C TRP A 482 -2.06 3.88 -6.72
N ILE A 483 -2.30 4.02 -8.03
CA ILE A 483 -1.35 3.70 -9.08
C ILE A 483 -1.05 4.98 -9.85
N LEU A 484 0.24 5.33 -9.95
CA LEU A 484 0.74 6.52 -10.63
C LEU A 484 1.70 6.12 -11.75
N ASP A 485 1.50 6.63 -12.95
CA ASP A 485 2.51 6.55 -14.02
C ASP A 485 3.69 7.48 -13.68
N ALA A 486 4.84 6.90 -13.36
CA ALA A 486 6.05 7.64 -13.00
C ALA A 486 6.98 7.95 -14.19
N THR A 487 6.56 7.63 -15.43
CA THR A 487 7.35 7.86 -16.65
C THR A 487 7.98 9.27 -16.73
N PRO A 488 7.23 10.39 -16.57
CA PRO A 488 7.83 11.72 -16.63
C PRO A 488 8.68 12.04 -15.39
N LEU A 489 8.29 11.53 -14.21
CA LEU A 489 8.95 11.82 -12.94
C LEU A 489 10.35 11.21 -12.88
N ARG A 490 10.52 10.00 -13.45
CA ARG A 490 11.81 9.32 -13.58
C ARG A 490 12.78 10.01 -14.53
N GLN A 491 12.28 10.87 -15.40
CA GLN A 491 13.07 11.63 -16.37
C GLN A 491 13.29 13.08 -15.94
N MET A 492 12.63 13.52 -14.87
CA MET A 492 12.73 14.89 -14.38
C MET A 492 14.13 15.14 -13.80
N ASN A 493 14.73 16.27 -14.17
CA ASN A 493 16.04 16.71 -13.68
C ASN A 493 16.15 18.24 -13.87
N ALA A 494 17.29 18.83 -13.49
CA ALA A 494 17.52 20.27 -13.59
C ALA A 494 17.43 20.82 -15.03
N GLU A 495 17.81 20.05 -16.04
CA GLU A 495 17.70 20.45 -17.45
C GLU A 495 16.23 20.53 -17.88
N VAL A 496 15.44 19.50 -17.54
CA VAL A 496 14.00 19.48 -17.84
C VAL A 496 13.28 20.64 -17.16
N LEU A 497 13.60 20.92 -15.90
CA LEU A 497 13.01 22.04 -15.14
C LEU A 497 13.38 23.41 -15.71
N ALA A 498 14.53 23.54 -16.37
CA ALA A 498 14.98 24.79 -16.98
C ALA A 498 14.49 25.00 -18.43
N ALA A 499 13.91 23.97 -19.05
CA ALA A 499 13.48 24.02 -20.45
C ALA A 499 12.18 24.83 -20.62
N ASP A 500 12.07 25.57 -21.74
CA ASP A 500 10.82 26.23 -22.15
C ASP A 500 9.69 25.20 -22.38
N TYR A 501 10.03 24.05 -22.95
CA TYR A 501 9.16 22.89 -23.11
C TYR A 501 10.00 21.62 -23.22
N TRP A 502 9.44 20.47 -22.84
CA TRP A 502 10.10 19.17 -22.95
C TRP A 502 9.13 18.06 -23.31
N LEU A 503 9.51 17.20 -24.26
CA LEU A 503 8.81 15.95 -24.56
C LEU A 503 9.53 14.78 -23.90
N PHE A 504 8.88 14.14 -22.94
CA PHE A 504 9.42 12.98 -22.25
C PHE A 504 9.46 11.77 -23.17
N ARG A 505 10.48 10.91 -23.00
CA ARG A 505 10.53 9.63 -23.71
C ARG A 505 9.32 8.78 -23.28
N PRO A 506 8.46 8.34 -24.22
CA PRO A 506 7.28 7.55 -23.87
C PRO A 506 7.67 6.14 -23.42
N ASP A 507 6.78 5.52 -22.65
CA ASP A 507 6.87 4.09 -22.36
C ASP A 507 6.42 3.25 -23.59
N THR A 508 6.70 1.95 -23.55
CA THR A 508 6.17 1.00 -24.55
C THR A 508 4.66 0.94 -24.44
N ALA A 509 3.97 1.19 -25.56
CA ALA A 509 2.52 1.03 -25.65
C ALA A 509 2.16 -0.42 -25.98
N ILE A 510 1.07 -0.92 -25.41
CA ILE A 510 0.59 -2.28 -25.65
C ILE A 510 -0.78 -2.23 -26.32
N VAL A 511 -0.91 -2.90 -27.46
CA VAL A 511 -2.21 -3.26 -28.04
C VAL A 511 -2.70 -4.50 -27.31
N TRP A 512 -3.53 -4.28 -26.29
CA TRP A 512 -4.15 -5.35 -25.50
C TRP A 512 -5.23 -6.06 -26.31
N LYS A 513 -5.28 -7.39 -26.22
CA LYS A 513 -6.41 -8.16 -26.72
C LYS A 513 -7.59 -7.97 -25.77
N ARG A 514 -8.79 -7.75 -26.30
CA ARG A 514 -9.97 -7.60 -25.46
C ARG A 514 -10.29 -8.92 -24.78
N GLU A 515 -10.64 -8.87 -23.50
CA GLU A 515 -11.20 -10.02 -22.80
C GLU A 515 -12.72 -10.03 -22.92
N ALA A 516 -13.30 -11.22 -22.74
CA ALA A 516 -14.74 -11.37 -22.68
C ALA A 516 -15.32 -10.52 -21.57
N ARG A 517 -16.42 -9.81 -21.88
CA ARG A 517 -17.08 -8.97 -20.89
C ARG A 517 -17.63 -9.80 -19.75
N ARG A 518 -17.39 -9.38 -18.51
CA ARG A 518 -18.02 -10.00 -17.35
C ARG A 518 -19.44 -9.49 -17.20
N GLY A 519 -20.35 -10.38 -16.77
CA GLY A 519 -21.75 -10.03 -16.61
C GLY A 519 -21.98 -8.93 -15.55
N ASP A 520 -23.02 -8.14 -15.77
CA ASP A 520 -23.41 -7.07 -14.85
C ASP A 520 -24.21 -7.64 -13.67
N GLY A 521 -23.56 -7.66 -12.50
CA GLY A 521 -24.17 -8.02 -11.22
C GLY A 521 -24.44 -6.80 -10.35
N LEU A 522 -25.42 -6.92 -9.44
CA LEU A 522 -25.64 -5.94 -8.38
C LEU A 522 -24.46 -5.94 -7.39
N ARG A 523 -24.16 -4.77 -6.77
CA ARG A 523 -23.16 -4.59 -5.68
C ARG A 523 -21.68 -4.74 -6.12
N ARG A 524 -21.38 -4.29 -7.33
CA ARG A 524 -20.03 -4.22 -7.88
C ARG A 524 -19.33 -2.92 -7.40
N PHE A 525 -18.14 -3.04 -6.81
CA PHE A 525 -17.17 -1.95 -6.81
C PHE A 525 -16.24 -2.18 -7.99
N VAL A 526 -15.88 -1.08 -8.64
CA VAL A 526 -15.07 -1.06 -9.85
C VAL A 526 -13.92 -0.11 -9.61
N GLY A 527 -12.71 -0.62 -9.69
CA GLY A 527 -11.50 0.20 -9.71
C GLY A 527 -11.30 0.83 -11.08
N ASP A 528 -10.67 1.99 -11.12
CA ASP A 528 -10.38 2.69 -12.36
C ASP A 528 -9.36 1.91 -13.19
N ASN A 529 -9.61 1.83 -14.49
CA ASN A 529 -8.63 1.36 -15.46
C ASN A 529 -7.66 2.50 -15.85
N PRO A 530 -6.39 2.19 -16.15
CA PRO A 530 -5.54 3.13 -16.85
C PRO A 530 -6.13 3.44 -18.23
N SER A 531 -5.83 4.62 -18.77
CA SER A 531 -6.26 4.96 -20.14
C SER A 531 -5.67 3.96 -21.14
N THR A 532 -6.47 3.59 -22.14
CA THR A 532 -6.06 2.63 -23.17
C THR A 532 -5.20 3.31 -24.24
N GLY A 533 -4.05 2.74 -24.54
CA GLY A 533 -3.18 3.14 -25.65
C GLY A 533 -1.81 3.66 -25.25
N ALA A 534 -1.18 4.47 -26.10
CA ALA A 534 0.11 5.11 -25.82
C ALA A 534 -0.10 6.39 -25.02
N THR A 535 0.57 6.50 -23.88
CA THR A 535 0.56 7.74 -23.07
C THR A 535 1.81 8.56 -23.35
N PHE A 536 1.62 9.84 -23.67
CA PHE A 536 2.68 10.81 -23.89
C PHE A 536 2.63 11.90 -22.82
N HIS A 537 3.80 12.30 -22.34
CA HIS A 537 3.93 13.37 -21.38
C HIS A 537 4.79 14.48 -21.96
N TYR A 538 4.44 15.72 -21.65
CA TYR A 538 5.27 16.89 -21.92
C TYR A 538 5.11 17.93 -20.82
N THR A 539 6.10 18.81 -20.67
CA THR A 539 5.99 19.96 -19.77
C THR A 539 6.17 21.25 -20.54
N LEU A 540 5.50 22.31 -20.08
CA LEU A 540 5.69 23.68 -20.55
C LEU A 540 6.15 24.55 -19.39
N GLY A 541 7.27 25.25 -19.54
CA GLY A 541 7.77 26.20 -18.53
C GLY A 541 6.92 27.47 -18.41
N LYS A 542 6.08 27.75 -19.41
CA LYS A 542 5.15 28.89 -19.48
C LYS A 542 3.98 28.56 -20.40
N ASP A 543 2.92 29.37 -20.36
CA ASP A 543 1.81 29.25 -21.31
C ASP A 543 2.30 29.39 -22.77
N ALA A 544 1.77 28.54 -23.65
CA ALA A 544 2.00 28.54 -25.10
C ALA A 544 0.77 29.05 -25.86
N SER A 545 0.92 29.41 -27.13
CA SER A 545 -0.23 29.76 -27.98
C SER A 545 -0.83 28.53 -28.65
N GLU A 546 0.03 27.57 -29.03
CA GLU A 546 -0.37 26.34 -29.70
C GLU A 546 0.52 25.17 -29.26
N VAL A 547 -0.11 24.04 -28.93
CA VAL A 547 0.57 22.77 -28.65
C VAL A 547 -0.12 21.65 -29.43
N ARG A 548 0.67 20.91 -30.21
CA ARG A 548 0.19 19.70 -30.91
C ARG A 548 1.20 18.57 -30.80
N LEU A 549 0.71 17.35 -30.61
CA LEU A 549 1.48 16.14 -30.81
C LEU A 549 1.15 15.55 -32.17
N GLN A 550 2.15 15.08 -32.89
CA GLN A 550 1.97 14.37 -34.15
C GLN A 550 2.53 12.96 -33.99
N ILE A 551 1.66 11.97 -34.15
CA ILE A 551 2.08 10.56 -34.18
C ILE A 551 2.43 10.19 -35.61
N ARG A 552 3.57 9.52 -35.79
CA ARG A 552 4.19 9.34 -37.10
C ARG A 552 4.83 7.98 -37.27
N GLU A 553 4.82 7.52 -38.51
CA GLU A 553 5.69 6.44 -38.97
C GLU A 553 7.14 6.95 -39.09
N LEU A 554 8.11 6.03 -39.13
CA LEU A 554 9.53 6.38 -39.26
C LEU A 554 9.89 7.02 -40.61
N ASP A 555 9.06 6.87 -41.64
CA ASP A 555 9.22 7.54 -42.93
C ASP A 555 8.73 9.02 -42.91
N GLY A 556 8.17 9.47 -41.78
CA GLY A 556 7.66 10.82 -41.57
C GLY A 556 6.17 11.00 -41.83
N THR A 557 5.46 9.97 -42.30
CA THR A 557 4.00 9.99 -42.47
C THR A 557 3.30 10.27 -41.14
N VAL A 558 2.47 11.32 -41.09
CA VAL A 558 1.68 11.64 -39.88
C VAL A 558 0.43 10.75 -39.88
N LEU A 559 0.27 9.97 -38.82
CA LEU A 559 -0.87 9.08 -38.61
C LEU A 559 -2.07 9.83 -38.05
N ILE A 560 -1.83 10.70 -37.06
CA ILE A 560 -2.86 11.52 -36.43
C ILE A 560 -2.21 12.71 -35.69
N PRO A 561 -2.79 13.93 -35.78
CA PRO A 561 -2.49 15.03 -34.87
C PRO A 561 -3.36 14.94 -33.60
N LEU A 562 -2.79 15.31 -32.46
CA LEU A 562 -3.47 15.37 -31.18
C LEU A 562 -3.26 16.76 -30.57
N ASP A 563 -4.34 17.44 -30.18
CA ASP A 563 -4.26 18.76 -29.56
C ASP A 563 -3.79 18.66 -28.11
N GLY A 564 -2.85 19.51 -27.71
CA GLY A 564 -2.31 19.57 -26.36
C GLY A 564 -2.81 20.79 -25.57
N GLU A 565 -2.78 20.66 -24.25
CA GLU A 565 -2.93 21.75 -23.31
C GLU A 565 -1.83 22.81 -23.49
N THR A 566 -2.24 24.08 -23.40
CA THR A 566 -1.36 25.23 -23.64
C THR A 566 -0.88 25.91 -22.36
N LYS A 567 -1.31 25.43 -21.19
CA LYS A 567 -0.96 26.02 -19.89
C LYS A 567 0.41 25.60 -19.40
N ALA A 568 1.08 26.43 -18.62
CA ALA A 568 2.31 26.01 -17.94
C ALA A 568 2.08 24.77 -17.05
N GLY A 569 3.05 23.86 -17.00
CA GLY A 569 3.00 22.65 -16.17
C GLY A 569 3.20 21.34 -16.93
N LEU A 570 3.07 20.23 -16.20
CA LEU A 570 3.17 18.87 -16.72
C LEU A 570 1.81 18.41 -17.26
N HIS A 571 1.82 17.92 -18.50
CA HIS A 571 0.63 17.48 -19.22
C HIS A 571 0.76 16.04 -19.69
N ARG A 572 -0.41 15.43 -19.87
CA ARG A 572 -0.57 14.05 -20.33
C ARG A 572 -1.57 14.01 -21.47
N ILE A 573 -1.24 13.26 -22.50
CA ILE A 573 -2.13 12.99 -23.64
C ILE A 573 -2.05 11.52 -24.02
N VAL A 574 -3.18 10.94 -24.43
CA VAL A 574 -3.29 9.52 -24.74
C VAL A 574 -3.68 9.37 -26.20
N TRP A 575 -2.94 8.53 -26.91
CA TRP A 575 -3.29 8.06 -28.24
C TRP A 575 -3.85 6.65 -28.12
N ASP A 576 -5.08 6.45 -28.60
CA ASP A 576 -5.81 5.18 -28.59
C ASP A 576 -5.25 4.11 -29.55
N LEU A 577 -4.06 4.36 -30.12
CA LEU A 577 -3.37 3.49 -31.09
C LEU A 577 -4.11 3.36 -32.42
N ARG A 578 -4.97 4.32 -32.78
CA ARG A 578 -5.66 4.33 -34.06
C ARG A 578 -5.12 5.39 -35.02
N ARG A 579 -5.05 5.04 -36.30
CA ARG A 579 -4.68 5.95 -37.39
C ARG A 579 -5.89 6.24 -38.26
N VAL A 580 -5.85 7.40 -38.92
CA VAL A 580 -6.84 7.73 -39.95
C VAL A 580 -6.66 6.80 -41.15
N VAL A 581 -7.74 6.19 -41.60
CA VAL A 581 -7.79 5.43 -42.85
C VAL A 581 -8.23 6.39 -43.96
N PRO A 582 -7.44 6.55 -45.04
CA PRO A 582 -7.85 7.35 -46.19
C PRO A 582 -9.13 6.79 -46.83
N ASP A 583 -10.05 7.67 -47.22
CA ASP A 583 -11.28 7.24 -47.90
C ASP A 583 -10.98 6.65 -49.27
N GLU A 584 -11.69 5.57 -49.63
CA GLU A 584 -11.67 5.04 -50.99
C GLU A 584 -12.43 5.97 -51.95
N PRO A 585 -11.97 6.11 -53.21
CA PRO A 585 -12.68 6.90 -54.21
C PRO A 585 -14.11 6.38 -54.43
N GLY A 586 -15.12 7.15 -54.01
CA GLY A 586 -16.54 6.81 -54.16
C GLY A 586 -17.25 6.33 -52.89
N ALA A 587 -16.54 6.24 -51.75
CA ALA A 587 -17.15 5.93 -50.46
C ALA A 587 -18.15 7.02 -50.02
N ARG A 588 -19.32 6.62 -49.50
CA ARG A 588 -20.40 7.51 -49.02
C ARG A 588 -20.45 7.60 -47.48
N SER A 589 -19.35 7.31 -46.79
CA SER A 589 -19.30 7.43 -45.33
C SER A 589 -19.33 8.90 -44.90
N ARG A 590 -20.14 9.23 -43.89
CA ARG A 590 -20.10 10.55 -43.23
C ARG A 590 -19.03 10.64 -42.13
N ARG A 591 -18.41 9.52 -41.73
CA ARG A 591 -17.48 9.43 -40.60
C ARG A 591 -16.09 8.99 -41.06
N GLN A 592 -15.05 9.68 -40.57
CA GLN A 592 -13.66 9.34 -40.83
C GLN A 592 -13.37 7.94 -40.28
N ARG A 593 -12.97 7.01 -41.15
CA ARG A 593 -12.58 5.65 -40.72
C ARG A 593 -11.26 5.68 -39.96
N MET A 594 -11.19 4.86 -38.92
CA MET A 594 -10.00 4.67 -38.10
C MET A 594 -9.66 3.19 -38.01
N ALA A 595 -8.37 2.85 -38.02
CA ALA A 595 -7.88 1.49 -37.84
C ALA A 595 -6.77 1.46 -36.79
N ARG A 596 -6.63 0.37 -36.03
CA ARG A 596 -5.51 0.23 -35.10
C ARG A 596 -4.20 0.09 -35.84
N VAL A 597 -3.13 0.57 -35.19
CA VAL A 597 -1.76 0.36 -35.67
C VAL A 597 -1.24 -1.01 -35.27
N GLY A 598 -0.32 -1.55 -36.07
CA GLY A 598 0.37 -2.79 -35.77
C GLY A 598 1.51 -2.59 -34.77
N PRO A 599 2.13 -3.68 -34.29
CA PRO A 599 3.36 -3.58 -33.52
C PRO A 599 4.49 -3.00 -34.38
N GLY A 600 5.33 -2.15 -33.79
CA GLY A 600 6.42 -1.49 -34.47
C GLY A 600 6.96 -0.27 -33.72
N THR A 601 7.98 0.35 -34.32
CA THR A 601 8.57 1.59 -33.82
C THR A 601 7.88 2.79 -34.47
N TYR A 602 7.41 3.73 -33.64
CA TYR A 602 6.75 4.96 -34.05
C TYR A 602 7.51 6.19 -33.52
N GLU A 603 7.21 7.36 -34.08
CA GLU A 603 7.71 8.65 -33.62
C GLU A 603 6.55 9.52 -33.12
N VAL A 604 6.75 10.20 -32.00
CA VAL A 604 5.89 11.29 -31.54
C VAL A 604 6.67 12.60 -31.63
N ALA A 605 6.10 13.59 -32.31
CA ALA A 605 6.63 14.94 -32.39
C ALA A 605 5.76 15.90 -31.59
N LEU A 606 6.32 16.56 -30.58
CA LEU A 606 5.70 17.67 -29.87
C LEU A 606 6.03 18.96 -30.60
N VAL A 607 5.00 19.69 -31.02
CA VAL A 607 5.08 21.00 -31.67
C VAL A 607 4.53 22.05 -30.71
N VAL A 608 5.36 23.03 -30.31
CA VAL A 608 5.00 24.16 -29.45
C VAL A 608 5.37 25.45 -30.15
N ASP A 609 4.37 26.30 -30.44
CA ASP A 609 4.55 27.59 -31.12
C ASP A 609 5.48 27.50 -32.36
N GLY A 610 5.29 26.45 -33.18
CA GLY A 610 6.04 26.19 -34.41
C GLY A 610 7.41 25.52 -34.25
N ARG A 611 7.90 25.31 -33.01
CA ARG A 611 9.12 24.54 -32.73
C ARG A 611 8.78 23.09 -32.43
N SER A 612 9.62 22.13 -32.85
CA SER A 612 9.34 20.70 -32.65
C SER A 612 10.47 19.93 -31.97
N THR A 613 10.11 19.06 -31.04
CA THR A 613 10.98 18.00 -30.48
C THR A 613 10.35 16.63 -30.74
N ARG A 614 11.18 15.58 -30.84
CA ARG A 614 10.72 14.24 -31.22
C ARG A 614 11.25 13.18 -30.28
N GLN A 615 10.44 12.15 -30.06
CA GLN A 615 10.82 10.94 -29.36
C GLN A 615 10.34 9.72 -30.14
N ARG A 616 11.11 8.62 -30.08
CA ARG A 616 10.68 7.32 -30.58
C ARG A 616 10.07 6.50 -29.46
N PHE A 617 9.12 5.64 -29.79
CA PHE A 617 8.52 4.69 -28.87
C PHE A 617 8.13 3.40 -29.59
N GLU A 618 7.93 2.35 -28.80
CA GLU A 618 7.55 1.03 -29.29
C GLU A 618 6.06 0.77 -29.03
N VAL A 619 5.39 0.19 -30.03
CA VAL A 619 4.08 -0.44 -29.88
C VAL A 619 4.30 -1.95 -29.95
N LYS A 620 3.85 -2.67 -28.92
CA LYS A 620 3.87 -4.14 -28.88
C LYS A 620 2.45 -4.66 -28.75
N ILE A 621 2.27 -5.95 -29.04
CA ILE A 621 1.02 -6.65 -28.75
C ILE A 621 1.01 -7.15 -27.30
N ASP A 622 -0.17 -7.54 -26.85
CA ASP A 622 -0.38 -8.24 -25.58
C ASP A 622 0.66 -9.37 -25.37
N PRO A 623 1.47 -9.33 -24.29
CA PRO A 623 2.49 -10.32 -24.01
C PRO A 623 1.93 -11.73 -23.75
N GLU A 624 0.63 -11.88 -23.49
CA GLU A 624 -0.04 -13.19 -23.36
C GLU A 624 -0.53 -13.74 -24.70
N GLN A 625 -0.34 -13.00 -25.81
CA GLN A 625 -0.68 -13.43 -27.17
C GLN A 625 0.58 -13.65 -28.01
N THR A 626 0.53 -14.60 -28.94
CA THR A 626 1.64 -14.91 -29.85
C THR A 626 1.40 -14.46 -31.29
N ASP A 627 0.18 -14.03 -31.61
CA ASP A 627 -0.25 -13.64 -32.96
C ASP A 627 -0.99 -12.30 -32.90
N ALA A 628 -0.66 -11.38 -33.82
CA ALA A 628 -1.26 -10.06 -33.93
C ALA A 628 -2.57 -10.04 -34.76
N SER A 629 -3.00 -11.17 -35.32
CA SER A 629 -4.22 -11.27 -36.15
C SER A 629 -5.50 -10.82 -35.42
N PHE A 630 -5.53 -10.84 -34.10
CA PHE A 630 -6.67 -10.33 -33.31
C PHE A 630 -6.93 -8.84 -33.56
N ILE A 631 -5.91 -8.05 -33.92
CA ILE A 631 -6.07 -6.62 -34.19
C ILE A 631 -6.98 -6.42 -35.39
N ALA A 632 -6.73 -7.14 -36.48
CA ALA A 632 -7.55 -7.06 -37.69
C ALA A 632 -8.97 -7.58 -37.44
N PHE A 633 -9.10 -8.71 -36.74
CA PHE A 633 -10.40 -9.28 -36.40
C PHE A 633 -11.27 -8.31 -35.57
N GLU A 634 -10.69 -7.75 -34.50
CA GLU A 634 -11.43 -6.82 -33.63
C GLU A 634 -11.69 -5.47 -34.33
N ASP A 635 -10.85 -5.02 -35.27
CA ASP A 635 -11.14 -3.83 -36.09
C ASP A 635 -12.33 -4.07 -37.04
N GLU A 636 -12.42 -5.25 -37.66
CA GLU A 636 -13.58 -5.63 -38.48
C GLU A 636 -14.87 -5.71 -37.65
N GLU A 637 -14.80 -6.16 -36.39
CA GLU A 637 -15.95 -6.15 -35.49
C GLU A 637 -16.36 -4.73 -35.08
N ASP A 638 -15.40 -3.87 -34.71
CA ASP A 638 -15.67 -2.47 -34.38
C ASP A 638 -16.32 -1.72 -35.57
N GLU A 639 -15.90 -1.99 -36.82
CA GLU A 639 -16.54 -1.43 -38.02
C GLU A 639 -17.98 -1.93 -38.20
N ARG A 640 -18.24 -3.24 -37.99
CA ARG A 640 -19.59 -3.79 -38.09
C ARG A 640 -20.54 -3.26 -37.03
N GLU A 641 -20.06 -3.06 -35.79
CA GLU A 641 -20.86 -2.46 -34.72
C GLU A 641 -21.23 -1.01 -35.05
N ALA A 642 -20.27 -0.21 -35.52
CA ALA A 642 -20.51 1.17 -35.92
C ALA A 642 -21.53 1.29 -37.08
N ASP A 643 -21.43 0.43 -38.09
CA ASP A 643 -22.38 0.37 -39.20
C ASP A 643 -23.80 -0.02 -38.74
N PHE A 644 -23.92 -0.87 -37.71
CA PHE A 644 -25.20 -1.27 -37.14
C PHE A 644 -25.86 -0.14 -36.34
N GLU A 645 -25.08 0.59 -35.52
CA GLU A 645 -25.57 1.76 -34.78
C GLU A 645 -26.08 2.86 -35.73
N GLU A 646 -25.34 3.16 -36.80
CA GLU A 646 -25.74 4.16 -37.80
C GLU A 646 -27.04 3.76 -38.52
N GLN A 647 -27.22 2.48 -38.85
CA GLN A 647 -28.48 1.98 -39.42
C GLN A 647 -29.66 1.98 -38.44
N SER A 648 -29.39 1.98 -37.13
CA SER A 648 -30.41 1.98 -36.09
C SER A 648 -30.95 3.38 -35.78
N ASP A 649 -30.10 4.41 -35.85
CA ASP A 649 -30.50 5.82 -35.70
C ASP A 649 -31.42 6.30 -36.83
N ASP A 650 -31.35 5.66 -38.01
CA ASP A 650 -32.22 5.94 -39.16
C ASP A 650 -33.61 5.26 -39.07
N ARG A 651 -33.90 4.50 -38.00
CA ARG A 651 -35.20 3.85 -37.80
C ARG A 651 -35.91 4.46 -36.59
N GLU A 652 -37.06 5.11 -36.81
CA GLU A 652 -38.00 5.43 -35.72
C GLU A 652 -38.28 4.16 -34.91
N ALA A 653 -37.82 4.14 -33.65
CA ALA A 653 -38.01 3.01 -32.76
C ALA A 653 -39.51 2.84 -32.45
N VAL A 654 -40.14 1.83 -33.05
CA VAL A 654 -41.44 1.33 -32.60
C VAL A 654 -41.20 0.45 -31.37
N ILE A 655 -41.44 1.02 -30.19
CA ILE A 655 -41.52 0.26 -28.94
C ILE A 655 -42.82 -0.55 -28.98
N ILE A 656 -42.70 -1.88 -29.02
CA ILE A 656 -43.82 -2.79 -28.74
C ILE A 656 -43.69 -3.21 -27.27
N TYR A 657 -44.71 -2.89 -26.46
CA TYR A 657 -44.82 -3.27 -25.04
C TYR A 657 -44.98 -4.77 -24.84
#